data_AF-A0A078KWM1-F1
#
_entry.id   AF-A0A078KWM1-F1
#
_cell.length_a   1.000
_cell.length_b   1.000
_cell.length_c   1.000
_cell.angle_alpha   90.00
_cell.angle_beta   90.00
_cell.angle_gamma   90.00
#
_symmetry.space_group_name_H-M   'P 1'
#
loop_
_entity.id
_entity.type
_entity.pdbx_description
1 polymer ?
#
loop_
_entity_poly.entity_id
_entity_poly.type
_entity_poly.pdbx_seq_one_letter_code
_entity_poly.pdbx_strand_id
1 'polypeptide(L)'
;MHFKEWCLSVYGISTITEGKVIDRVFLPAIPKNRPYLDILMQSYGGYITTHEGVEGLSITKESYNNVLLQLKFQFQHINQGYFDAKAFEIYINHYFARLGFNAPAQTQFRTPPNIHLRVVNESHKQYLLQNFAHMGAKKSYDPISKAESVEVSSSLLSHLLACYYRSSSAPKGSLKMLQAQKTRLEKLLQQMRKHSMSKSLDLAKNLALDYDNTGRIMDVEYCSAYALSLRTYAELHRYAMPKEDYDLFYAVAARLSAYDRDGNLLQSLKSNIIFMDYVKTDVYQKYLIEHSLPRGTPIAELPEDIRSKIYAAINQNAEDLLYGNPDSNLDGKATFSAARFLPDDKGNSDTDEVILDSGGMATHMSNFRLIKVGVLENGEQANPLEIPHHYEYFKVENNLGANCHTIDSTAKTCWGTYVTRIIPCTYSDDRGFEHMPINPYSDPGEYQKVMESTLKMLISTEHQLKFYRRNGDHTLSSRRSDPQSKEGVEWRRLFHANQVLSGIPYRKPLQYLTQNAFNPLMKQVSQVQNERGYFQEGGSCPIFSLKCLVDSILGHERTTLHLNFMQENDAGGYISALSNKIAQLDQKIKDFSPLKIIGTLDVIEHRFEAFKAYLVDQGIRNYSSIPFSVDSNKAEFILATPLLKKCWQEFAKTLSEPKVSPQVASNSNSFFALPEGHPKIKILPRIAIAAERLSTPVGSYS
;
A
#
# COMPACT_ATOMS: atom_id res chain seq x y z
N MET A 1 -11.71 21.26 5.48
CA MET A 1 -11.64 20.83 4.07
C MET A 1 -10.58 19.76 3.98
N HIS A 2 -10.93 18.61 3.42
CA HIS A 2 -10.00 17.49 3.19
C HIS A 2 -9.17 17.72 1.92
N PHE A 3 -8.10 16.94 1.72
CA PHE A 3 -7.17 17.09 0.60
C PHE A 3 -7.87 17.06 -0.76
N LYS A 4 -8.79 16.11 -0.96
CA LYS A 4 -9.56 15.97 -2.20
C LYS A 4 -10.43 17.21 -2.50
N GLU A 5 -11.17 17.68 -1.49
CA GLU A 5 -12.00 18.89 -1.60
C GLU A 5 -11.15 20.13 -1.92
N TRP A 6 -9.95 20.18 -1.33
CA TRP A 6 -8.98 21.23 -1.59
C TRP A 6 -8.42 21.16 -3.02
N CYS A 7 -8.04 19.99 -3.52
CA CYS A 7 -7.62 19.81 -4.91
C CYS A 7 -8.70 20.22 -5.92
N LEU A 8 -9.95 19.86 -5.63
CA LEU A 8 -11.10 20.26 -6.45
C LEU A 8 -11.32 21.77 -6.43
N SER A 9 -11.30 22.40 -5.25
CA SER A 9 -11.59 23.83 -5.12
C SER A 9 -10.47 24.74 -5.63
N VAL A 10 -9.20 24.34 -5.46
CA VAL A 10 -8.05 25.19 -5.85
C VAL A 10 -7.60 24.93 -7.28
N TYR A 11 -7.61 23.67 -7.72
CA TYR A 11 -7.04 23.28 -9.02
C TYR A 11 -8.09 22.70 -9.99
N GLY A 12 -9.35 22.56 -9.57
CA GLY A 12 -10.39 21.93 -10.38
C GLY A 12 -10.18 20.43 -10.59
N ILE A 13 -9.30 19.78 -9.81
CA ILE A 13 -8.98 18.35 -9.96
C ILE A 13 -10.09 17.52 -9.31
N SER A 14 -10.83 16.80 -10.14
CA SER A 14 -11.98 15.97 -9.73
C SER A 14 -11.64 14.50 -9.51
N THR A 15 -10.62 14.00 -10.19
CA THR A 15 -10.18 12.60 -10.08
C THR A 15 -8.69 12.51 -10.40
N ILE A 16 -8.00 11.63 -9.68
CA ILE A 16 -6.61 11.28 -9.89
C ILE A 16 -6.57 9.78 -10.18
N THR A 17 -5.97 9.37 -11.29
CA THR A 17 -5.74 7.96 -11.62
C THR A 17 -4.26 7.74 -11.95
N GLU A 18 -3.73 6.59 -11.57
CA GLU A 18 -2.37 6.20 -11.91
C GLU A 18 -2.29 5.84 -13.40
N GLY A 19 -1.19 6.22 -14.06
CA GLY A 19 -0.84 5.78 -15.40
C GLY A 19 -0.13 4.42 -15.39
N LYS A 20 0.37 4.02 -16.56
CA LYS A 20 1.12 2.76 -16.70
C LYS A 20 2.56 2.90 -16.20
N VAL A 21 3.06 1.92 -15.45
CA VAL A 21 4.49 1.79 -15.15
C VAL A 21 5.23 1.39 -16.43
N ILE A 22 6.28 2.13 -16.79
CA ILE A 22 7.00 1.96 -18.06
C ILE A 22 8.42 1.50 -17.80
N ASP A 23 8.80 0.38 -18.42
CA ASP A 23 10.19 -0.08 -18.49
C ASP A 23 11.05 0.93 -19.26
N ARG A 24 12.17 1.33 -18.67
CA ARG A 24 13.16 2.22 -19.27
C ARG A 24 14.51 1.54 -19.38
N VAL A 25 15.23 1.92 -20.43
CA VAL A 25 16.64 1.59 -20.63
C VAL A 25 17.45 2.86 -20.36
N PHE A 26 18.48 2.73 -19.55
CA PHE A 26 19.47 3.77 -19.29
C PHE A 26 20.81 3.37 -19.92
N LEU A 27 21.40 4.30 -20.67
CA LEU A 27 22.71 4.14 -21.29
C LEU A 27 23.64 5.20 -20.68
N PRO A 28 24.57 4.82 -19.79
CA PRO A 28 25.43 5.80 -19.12
C PRO A 28 26.33 6.53 -20.13
N ALA A 29 26.59 7.81 -19.90
CA ALA A 29 27.55 8.56 -20.68
C ALA A 29 28.98 8.03 -20.47
N ILE A 30 29.80 8.07 -21.52
CA ILE A 30 31.23 7.76 -21.44
C ILE A 30 31.92 8.92 -20.71
N PRO A 31 32.70 8.68 -19.65
CA PRO A 31 33.41 9.75 -18.94
C PRO A 31 34.23 10.61 -19.90
N LYS A 32 34.13 11.94 -19.74
CA LYS A 32 34.82 12.97 -20.55
C LYS A 32 34.32 13.15 -21.99
N ASN A 33 33.41 12.31 -22.49
CA ASN A 33 32.71 12.58 -23.75
C ASN A 33 31.45 13.40 -23.47
N ARG A 34 31.11 14.33 -24.37
CA ARG A 34 29.85 15.08 -24.28
C ARG A 34 28.73 14.23 -24.87
N PRO A 35 27.76 13.74 -24.08
CA PRO A 35 26.62 13.01 -24.63
C PRO A 35 25.78 13.93 -25.53
N TYR A 36 25.29 13.41 -26.64
CA TYR A 36 24.30 14.11 -27.48
C TYR A 36 23.27 13.15 -28.04
N LEU A 37 22.09 13.68 -28.35
CA LEU A 37 20.98 12.93 -28.92
C LEU A 37 20.90 13.24 -30.41
N ASP A 38 21.01 12.22 -31.25
CA ASP A 38 20.75 12.37 -32.68
C ASP A 38 19.24 12.39 -32.99
N ILE A 39 18.89 12.61 -34.25
CA ILE A 39 17.49 12.69 -34.71
C ILE A 39 16.74 11.39 -34.39
N LEU A 40 17.40 10.24 -34.52
CA LEU A 40 16.79 8.94 -34.23
C LEU A 40 16.41 8.85 -32.74
N MET A 41 17.34 9.12 -31.83
CA MET A 41 17.07 9.07 -30.39
C MET A 41 15.98 10.08 -29.99
N GLN A 42 16.03 11.30 -30.53
CA GLN A 42 15.02 12.33 -30.25
C GLN A 42 13.63 11.91 -30.74
N SER A 43 13.52 11.33 -31.94
CA SER A 43 12.25 10.89 -32.53
C SER A 43 11.57 9.77 -31.73
N TYR A 44 12.36 8.94 -31.06
CA TYR A 44 11.88 7.87 -30.19
C TYR A 44 11.75 8.30 -28.71
N GLY A 45 11.87 9.59 -28.42
CA GLY A 45 11.63 10.18 -27.10
C GLY A 45 12.77 9.94 -26.09
N GLY A 46 13.98 9.65 -26.56
CA GLY A 46 15.16 9.60 -25.72
C GLY A 46 15.52 10.98 -25.18
N TYR A 47 15.97 11.04 -23.94
CA TYR A 47 16.45 12.29 -23.32
C TYR A 47 17.63 12.03 -22.39
N ILE A 48 18.45 13.06 -22.18
CA ILE A 48 19.59 12.99 -21.24
C ILE A 48 19.09 13.28 -19.83
N THR A 49 19.46 12.43 -18.88
CA THR A 49 19.11 12.56 -17.47
C THR A 49 20.21 11.98 -16.60
N THR A 50 20.17 12.29 -15.31
CA THR A 50 21.00 11.64 -14.29
C THR A 50 20.23 10.48 -13.66
N HIS A 51 20.84 9.31 -13.59
CA HIS A 51 20.34 8.13 -12.87
C HIS A 51 21.44 7.60 -11.96
N GLU A 52 21.14 7.42 -10.66
CA GLU A 52 22.12 6.99 -9.64
C GLU A 52 23.42 7.83 -9.62
N GLY A 53 23.30 9.14 -9.88
CA GLY A 53 24.45 10.06 -9.91
C GLY A 53 25.27 10.03 -11.21
N VAL A 54 24.88 9.21 -12.19
CA VAL A 54 25.55 9.12 -13.50
C VAL A 54 24.67 9.77 -14.58
N GLU A 55 25.24 10.65 -15.40
CA GLU A 55 24.56 11.23 -16.56
C GLU A 55 24.48 10.19 -17.69
N GLY A 56 23.37 10.15 -18.43
CA GLY A 56 23.20 9.24 -19.56
C GLY A 56 21.89 9.43 -20.30
N LEU A 57 21.66 8.60 -21.32
CA LEU A 57 20.43 8.57 -22.10
C LEU A 57 19.39 7.68 -21.40
N SER A 58 18.19 8.20 -21.18
CA SER A 58 17.02 7.41 -20.82
C SER A 58 16.00 7.37 -21.95
N ILE A 59 15.50 6.17 -22.24
CA ILE A 59 14.53 5.89 -23.30
C ILE A 59 13.60 4.75 -22.83
N THR A 60 12.35 4.71 -23.28
CA THR A 60 11.47 3.57 -22.95
C THR A 60 12.01 2.31 -23.62
N LYS A 61 11.82 1.14 -23.01
CA LYS A 61 12.28 -0.15 -23.57
C LYS A 61 11.65 -0.45 -24.93
N GLU A 62 10.38 -0.10 -25.11
CA GLU A 62 9.68 -0.22 -26.39
C GLU A 62 10.34 0.66 -27.46
N SER A 63 10.58 1.94 -27.16
CA SER A 63 11.31 2.85 -28.06
C SER A 63 12.73 2.38 -28.32
N TYR A 64 13.45 1.87 -27.31
CA TYR A 64 14.79 1.33 -27.47
C TYR A 64 14.82 0.13 -28.41
N ASN A 65 13.86 -0.80 -28.27
CA ASN A 65 13.73 -1.94 -29.19
C ASN A 65 13.43 -1.48 -30.62
N ASN A 66 12.60 -0.44 -30.79
CA ASN A 66 12.34 0.16 -32.11
C ASN A 66 13.59 0.81 -32.70
N VAL A 67 14.39 1.50 -31.87
CA VAL A 67 15.71 2.02 -32.26
C VAL A 67 16.62 0.88 -32.72
N LEU A 68 16.74 -0.19 -31.94
CA LEU A 68 17.55 -1.35 -32.32
C LEU A 68 17.07 -2.00 -33.62
N LEU A 69 15.76 -2.05 -33.85
CA LEU A 69 15.19 -2.55 -35.09
C LEU A 69 15.57 -1.67 -36.29
N GLN A 70 15.50 -0.34 -36.14
CA GLN A 70 15.95 0.60 -37.17
C GLN A 70 17.44 0.46 -37.45
N LEU A 71 18.27 0.35 -36.40
CA LEU A 71 19.71 0.11 -36.55
C LEU A 71 19.98 -1.24 -37.22
N LYS A 72 19.17 -2.27 -36.96
CA LYS A 72 19.26 -3.57 -37.63
C LYS A 72 19.00 -3.44 -39.13
N PHE A 73 17.95 -2.71 -39.52
CA PHE A 73 17.67 -2.47 -40.93
C PHE A 73 18.79 -1.68 -41.61
N GLN A 74 19.34 -0.65 -40.96
CA GLN A 74 20.50 0.09 -41.46
C GLN A 74 21.73 -0.81 -41.63
N PHE A 75 22.02 -1.64 -40.63
CA PHE A 75 23.13 -2.59 -40.68
C PHE A 75 22.98 -3.61 -41.82
N GLN A 76 21.78 -4.17 -42.01
CA GLN A 76 21.50 -5.09 -43.11
C GLN A 76 21.60 -4.42 -44.47
N HIS A 77 21.17 -3.15 -44.59
CA HIS A 77 21.32 -2.40 -45.83
C HIS A 77 22.81 -2.16 -46.18
N ILE A 78 23.64 -1.84 -45.18
CA ILE A 78 25.10 -1.67 -45.37
C ILE A 78 25.77 -3.01 -45.76
N ASN A 79 25.31 -4.12 -45.18
CA ASN A 79 25.88 -5.46 -45.40
C ASN A 79 25.11 -6.29 -46.45
N GLN A 80 24.44 -5.64 -47.41
CA GLN A 80 23.76 -6.31 -48.53
C GLN A 80 22.80 -7.45 -48.14
N GLY A 81 22.09 -7.29 -47.01
CA GLY A 81 21.11 -8.25 -46.50
C GLY A 81 21.66 -9.34 -45.59
N TYR A 82 22.99 -9.47 -45.43
CA TYR A 82 23.59 -10.43 -44.49
C TYR A 82 23.44 -9.95 -43.04
N PHE A 83 23.02 -10.85 -42.14
CA PHE A 83 22.91 -10.58 -40.70
C PHE A 83 23.81 -11.51 -39.90
N ASP A 84 24.85 -10.95 -39.31
CA ASP A 84 25.64 -11.58 -38.24
C ASP A 84 25.37 -10.87 -36.92
N ALA A 85 24.96 -11.63 -35.90
CA ALA A 85 24.55 -11.09 -34.62
C ALA A 85 25.71 -10.41 -33.86
N LYS A 86 26.93 -10.95 -33.97
CA LYS A 86 28.12 -10.39 -33.30
C LYS A 86 28.56 -9.09 -33.97
N ALA A 87 28.61 -9.06 -35.31
CA ALA A 87 28.89 -7.84 -36.05
C ALA A 87 27.84 -6.75 -35.79
N PHE A 88 26.57 -7.14 -35.64
CA PHE A 88 25.51 -6.20 -35.28
C PHE A 88 25.65 -5.64 -33.86
N GLU A 89 26.02 -6.48 -32.88
CA GLU A 89 26.31 -6.02 -31.50
C GLU A 89 27.48 -5.02 -31.47
N ILE A 90 28.56 -5.31 -32.21
CA ILE A 90 29.69 -4.37 -32.38
C ILE A 90 29.20 -3.06 -33.01
N TYR A 91 28.35 -3.13 -34.03
CA TYR A 91 27.78 -1.95 -34.69
C TYR A 91 26.95 -1.08 -33.73
N ILE A 92 26.09 -1.70 -32.90
CA ILE A 92 25.30 -1.00 -31.87
C ILE A 92 26.24 -0.28 -30.90
N ASN A 93 27.26 -0.96 -30.40
CA ASN A 93 28.21 -0.40 -29.44
C ASN A 93 28.96 0.81 -30.04
N HIS A 94 29.39 0.72 -31.31
CA HIS A 94 30.02 1.84 -32.01
C HIS A 94 29.06 3.00 -32.23
N TYR A 95 27.80 2.72 -32.61
CA TYR A 95 26.79 3.75 -32.81
C TYR A 95 26.56 4.55 -31.52
N PHE A 96 26.31 3.88 -30.40
CA PHE A 96 26.10 4.58 -29.11
C PHE A 96 27.37 5.24 -28.58
N ALA A 97 28.55 4.64 -28.77
CA ALA A 97 29.82 5.27 -28.39
C ALA A 97 30.08 6.58 -29.14
N ARG A 98 29.68 6.67 -30.42
CA ARG A 98 29.75 7.91 -31.22
C ARG A 98 28.80 9.00 -30.73
N LEU A 99 27.72 8.62 -30.05
CA LEU A 99 26.80 9.55 -29.37
C LEU A 99 27.28 9.92 -27.95
N GLY A 100 28.39 9.33 -27.48
CA GLY A 100 28.93 9.54 -26.15
C GLY A 100 28.35 8.61 -25.07
N PHE A 101 27.68 7.51 -25.44
CA PHE A 101 27.07 6.57 -24.50
C PHE A 101 27.78 5.20 -24.47
N ASN A 102 27.80 4.56 -23.31
CA ASN A 102 28.36 3.24 -23.08
C ASN A 102 27.23 2.19 -23.09
N ALA A 103 26.85 1.72 -24.28
CA ALA A 103 25.78 0.72 -24.44
C ALA A 103 26.03 -0.62 -23.73
N PRO A 104 27.27 -1.17 -23.68
CA PRO A 104 27.55 -2.37 -22.88
C PRO A 104 27.20 -2.23 -21.39
N ALA A 105 27.25 -1.02 -20.84
CA ALA A 105 26.90 -0.74 -19.44
C ALA A 105 25.43 -0.32 -19.26
N GLN A 106 24.54 -0.69 -20.19
CA GLN A 106 23.13 -0.36 -20.09
C GLN A 106 22.48 -0.98 -18.84
N THR A 107 21.52 -0.27 -18.26
CA THR A 107 20.69 -0.78 -17.16
C THR A 107 19.21 -0.63 -17.49
N GLN A 108 18.39 -1.56 -16.98
CA GLN A 108 16.93 -1.46 -17.05
C GLN A 108 16.40 -0.96 -15.70
N PHE A 109 15.51 0.02 -15.75
CA PHE A 109 14.90 0.58 -14.54
C PHE A 109 13.46 1.01 -14.82
N ARG A 110 12.72 1.24 -13.74
CA ARG A 110 11.33 1.70 -13.72
C ARG A 110 11.23 2.89 -12.77
N THR A 111 10.40 3.84 -13.15
CA THR A 111 10.06 5.02 -12.34
C THR A 111 8.59 4.95 -11.95
N PRO A 112 8.17 5.65 -10.87
CA PRO A 112 6.77 5.87 -10.62
C PRO A 112 6.04 6.34 -11.89
N PRO A 113 4.84 5.81 -12.18
CA PRO A 113 4.13 6.12 -13.41
C PRO A 113 3.59 7.54 -13.36
N ASN A 114 3.42 8.18 -14.52
CA ASN A 114 2.66 9.43 -14.60
C ASN A 114 1.25 9.25 -14.05
N ILE A 115 0.62 10.33 -13.61
CA ILE A 115 -0.77 10.34 -13.16
C ILE A 115 -1.64 11.04 -14.20
N HIS A 116 -2.89 10.64 -14.26
CA HIS A 116 -3.94 11.26 -15.06
C HIS A 116 -4.88 12.06 -14.15
N LEU A 117 -5.06 13.33 -14.48
CA LEU A 117 -5.94 14.25 -13.76
C LEU A 117 -7.19 14.55 -14.59
N ARG A 118 -8.37 14.27 -14.05
CA ARG A 118 -9.63 14.77 -14.61
C ARG A 118 -9.96 16.11 -13.99
N VAL A 119 -10.21 17.10 -14.82
CA VAL A 119 -10.51 18.48 -14.41
C VAL A 119 -11.93 18.88 -14.77
N VAL A 120 -12.53 19.72 -13.92
CA VAL A 120 -13.95 20.11 -14.05
C VAL A 120 -14.24 21.01 -15.24
N ASN A 121 -13.26 21.76 -15.76
CA ASN A 121 -13.46 22.67 -16.90
C ASN A 121 -12.15 22.97 -17.65
N GLU A 122 -12.28 23.56 -18.84
CA GLU A 122 -11.13 23.86 -19.72
C GLU A 122 -10.22 24.96 -19.14
N SER A 123 -10.74 25.93 -18.36
CA SER A 123 -9.89 26.96 -17.75
C SER A 123 -8.91 26.38 -16.73
N HIS A 124 -9.36 25.46 -15.87
CA HIS A 124 -8.48 24.73 -14.96
C HIS A 124 -7.53 23.80 -15.72
N LYS A 125 -7.99 23.18 -16.82
CA LYS A 125 -7.11 22.38 -17.70
C LYS A 125 -5.94 23.21 -18.21
N GLN A 126 -6.22 24.39 -18.77
CA GLN A 126 -5.18 25.29 -19.28
C GLN A 126 -4.26 25.78 -18.16
N TYR A 127 -4.81 26.09 -16.98
CA TYR A 127 -4.02 26.44 -15.80
C TYR A 127 -3.03 25.33 -15.43
N LEU A 128 -3.47 24.07 -15.36
CA LEU A 128 -2.59 22.95 -15.02
C LEU A 128 -1.50 22.74 -16.09
N LEU A 129 -1.87 22.79 -17.37
CA LEU A 129 -0.93 22.63 -18.48
C LEU A 129 0.17 23.70 -18.45
N GLN A 130 -0.17 24.94 -18.11
CA GLN A 130 0.79 26.04 -18.05
C GLN A 130 1.64 26.00 -16.78
N ASN A 131 1.02 25.88 -15.61
CA ASN A 131 1.74 25.97 -14.32
C ASN A 131 2.57 24.73 -14.01
N PHE A 132 2.17 23.56 -14.51
CA PHE A 132 2.89 22.30 -14.31
C PHE A 132 3.58 21.80 -15.57
N ALA A 133 3.79 22.67 -16.58
CA ALA A 133 4.56 22.34 -17.80
C ALA A 133 5.95 21.78 -17.48
N HIS A 134 6.62 22.34 -16.46
CA HIS A 134 7.93 21.91 -15.99
C HIS A 134 7.94 20.48 -15.40
N MET A 135 6.77 19.94 -15.02
CA MET A 135 6.58 18.55 -14.57
C MET A 135 6.06 17.64 -15.70
N GLY A 136 6.07 18.12 -16.95
CA GLY A 136 5.61 17.37 -18.12
C GLY A 136 4.10 17.31 -18.29
N ALA A 137 3.35 18.28 -17.74
CA ALA A 137 1.90 18.32 -17.89
C ALA A 137 1.49 18.45 -19.38
N LYS A 138 0.65 17.53 -19.86
CA LYS A 138 0.16 17.50 -21.24
C LYS A 138 -1.27 16.97 -21.34
N LYS A 139 -1.99 17.33 -22.40
CA LYS A 139 -3.29 16.72 -22.71
C LYS A 139 -3.08 15.24 -23.05
N SER A 140 -3.92 14.37 -22.49
CA SER A 140 -3.82 12.93 -22.66
C SER A 140 -5.21 12.28 -22.57
N TYR A 141 -5.26 10.96 -22.69
CA TYR A 141 -6.46 10.15 -22.55
C TYR A 141 -6.16 9.03 -21.57
N ASP A 142 -6.97 8.89 -20.51
CA ASP A 142 -6.84 7.82 -19.53
C ASP A 142 -7.54 6.56 -20.06
N PRO A 143 -6.82 5.48 -20.41
CA PRO A 143 -7.41 4.26 -20.96
C PRO A 143 -8.23 3.46 -19.93
N ILE A 144 -7.99 3.64 -18.62
CA ILE A 144 -8.74 2.96 -17.57
C ILE A 144 -10.12 3.58 -17.46
N SER A 145 -10.19 4.90 -17.27
CA SER A 145 -11.47 5.62 -17.13
C SER A 145 -12.14 5.97 -18.47
N LYS A 146 -11.45 5.77 -19.59
CA LYS A 146 -11.90 6.11 -20.94
C LYS A 146 -12.30 7.58 -21.09
N ALA A 147 -11.51 8.47 -20.49
CA ALA A 147 -11.80 9.90 -20.45
C ALA A 147 -10.58 10.75 -20.78
N GLU A 148 -10.82 11.95 -21.32
CA GLU A 148 -9.77 12.96 -21.44
C GLU A 148 -9.20 13.33 -20.07
N SER A 149 -7.88 13.53 -20.04
CA SER A 149 -7.15 13.87 -18.82
C SER A 149 -5.99 14.82 -19.11
N VAL A 150 -5.42 15.36 -18.04
CA VAL A 150 -4.09 15.96 -18.05
C VAL A 150 -3.13 14.94 -17.45
N GLU A 151 -2.19 14.45 -18.26
CA GLU A 151 -1.12 13.56 -17.79
C GLU A 151 0.04 14.40 -17.27
N VAL A 152 0.60 14.01 -16.12
CA VAL A 152 1.69 14.74 -15.46
C VAL A 152 2.53 13.77 -14.61
N SER A 153 3.77 14.13 -14.28
CA SER A 153 4.62 13.34 -13.38
C SER A 153 3.95 13.07 -12.02
N SER A 154 4.17 11.88 -11.46
CA SER A 154 3.66 11.49 -10.13
C SER A 154 4.12 12.41 -8.99
N SER A 155 5.28 13.04 -9.15
CA SER A 155 5.85 14.01 -8.21
C SER A 155 4.90 15.18 -7.89
N LEU A 156 3.94 15.46 -8.77
CA LEU A 156 2.88 16.42 -8.51
C LEU A 156 2.06 16.07 -7.26
N LEU A 157 1.83 14.80 -6.94
CA LEU A 157 1.06 14.41 -5.75
C LEU A 157 1.75 14.86 -4.46
N SER A 158 3.06 14.62 -4.36
CA SER A 158 3.87 15.06 -3.22
C SER A 158 3.92 16.59 -3.13
N HIS A 159 3.97 17.29 -4.27
CA HIS A 159 3.87 18.75 -4.33
C HIS A 159 2.50 19.26 -3.83
N LEU A 160 1.40 18.69 -4.31
CA LEU A 160 0.04 19.06 -3.91
C LEU A 160 -0.19 18.82 -2.42
N LEU A 161 0.27 17.68 -1.88
CA LEU A 161 0.18 17.38 -0.45
C LEU A 161 0.96 18.40 0.40
N ALA A 162 2.17 18.79 -0.03
CA ALA A 162 2.96 19.80 0.65
C ALA A 162 2.25 21.17 0.65
N CYS A 163 1.65 21.57 -0.48
CA CYS A 163 0.86 22.80 -0.56
C CYS A 163 -0.39 22.74 0.33
N TYR A 164 -1.12 21.62 0.35
CA TYR A 164 -2.28 21.42 1.22
C TYR A 164 -1.93 21.63 2.70
N TYR A 165 -0.86 21.01 3.19
CA TYR A 165 -0.45 21.12 4.60
C TYR A 165 0.05 22.51 5.00
N ARG A 166 0.49 23.34 4.04
CA ARG A 166 0.86 24.75 4.26
C ARG A 166 -0.33 25.70 4.17
N SER A 167 -1.44 25.26 3.59
CA SER A 167 -2.64 26.08 3.44
C SER A 167 -3.36 26.31 4.77
N SER A 168 -4.16 27.38 4.83
CA SER A 168 -5.07 27.66 5.96
C SER A 168 -6.17 26.61 6.14
N SER A 169 -6.39 25.77 5.12
CA SER A 169 -7.44 24.75 5.09
C SER A 169 -7.10 23.47 5.85
N ALA A 170 -5.82 23.27 6.21
CA ALA A 170 -5.37 22.09 6.92
C ALA A 170 -5.91 22.02 8.35
N PRO A 171 -6.42 20.86 8.83
CA PRO A 171 -6.99 20.77 10.17
C PRO A 171 -5.98 20.98 11.29
N LYS A 172 -6.36 21.78 12.29
CA LYS A 172 -5.65 21.99 13.55
C LYS A 172 -6.27 21.07 14.61
N GLY A 173 -5.93 19.77 14.57
CA GLY A 173 -6.52 18.76 15.48
C GLY A 173 -6.41 19.12 16.97
N SER A 174 -7.29 18.56 17.81
CA SER A 174 -7.28 18.79 19.26
C SER A 174 -6.11 18.07 19.95
N LEU A 175 -5.71 18.52 21.16
CA LEU A 175 -4.62 17.91 21.92
C LEU A 175 -4.78 16.39 22.10
N LYS A 176 -5.99 15.94 22.50
CA LYS A 176 -6.31 14.52 22.67
C LYS A 176 -6.14 13.73 21.37
N MET A 177 -6.53 14.31 20.24
CA MET A 177 -6.39 13.67 18.93
C MET A 177 -4.92 13.56 18.50
N LEU A 178 -4.13 14.63 18.72
CA LEU A 178 -2.70 14.63 18.42
C LEU A 178 -1.94 13.59 19.25
N GLN A 179 -2.24 13.49 20.55
CA GLN A 179 -1.66 12.49 21.45
C GLN A 179 -2.03 11.07 21.01
N ALA A 180 -3.30 10.81 20.71
CA ALA A 180 -3.74 9.49 20.25
C ALA A 180 -3.07 9.08 18.93
N GLN A 181 -2.90 10.02 17.99
CA GLN A 181 -2.19 9.77 16.73
C GLN A 181 -0.70 9.48 16.98
N LYS A 182 -0.04 10.24 17.86
CA LYS A 182 1.36 9.99 18.22
C LYS A 182 1.54 8.55 18.72
N THR A 183 0.72 8.11 19.67
CA THR A 183 0.80 6.74 20.21
C THR A 183 0.63 5.67 19.11
N ARG A 184 -0.28 5.88 18.15
CA ARG A 184 -0.45 4.93 17.03
C ARG A 184 0.75 4.92 16.09
N LEU A 185 1.34 6.07 15.78
CA LEU A 185 2.56 6.16 14.96
C LEU A 185 3.77 5.51 15.65
N GLU A 186 3.93 5.71 16.96
CA GLU A 186 4.97 5.04 17.76
C GLU A 186 4.80 3.52 17.75
N LYS A 187 3.56 3.02 17.86
CA LYS A 187 3.25 1.59 17.75
C LYS A 187 3.60 1.03 16.36
N LEU A 188 3.29 1.74 15.28
CA LEU A 188 3.67 1.34 13.91
C LEU A 188 5.20 1.29 13.75
N LEU A 189 5.91 2.30 14.24
CA LEU A 189 7.37 2.35 14.21
C LEU A 189 8.01 1.19 15.01
N GLN A 190 7.44 0.86 16.16
CA GLN A 190 7.88 -0.29 16.96
C GLN A 190 7.62 -1.62 16.24
N GLN A 191 6.46 -1.78 15.60
CA GLN A 191 6.13 -2.98 14.81
C GLN A 191 7.11 -3.17 13.65
N MET A 192 7.44 -2.10 12.92
CA MET A 192 8.43 -2.15 11.84
C MET A 192 9.79 -2.67 12.31
N ARG A 193 10.27 -2.18 13.45
CA ARG A 193 11.56 -2.57 14.03
C ARG A 193 11.54 -4.00 14.57
N LYS A 194 10.48 -4.37 15.30
CA LYS A 194 10.36 -5.69 15.96
C LYS A 194 10.24 -6.84 14.96
N HIS A 195 9.55 -6.61 13.84
CA HIS A 195 9.27 -7.66 12.85
C HIS A 195 10.23 -7.64 11.65
N SER A 196 11.34 -6.91 11.73
CA SER A 196 12.35 -6.82 10.65
C SER A 196 11.75 -6.50 9.28
N MET A 197 10.73 -5.63 9.25
CA MET A 197 9.93 -5.36 8.05
C MET A 197 10.69 -4.62 6.95
N SER A 198 11.92 -4.16 7.21
CA SER A 198 12.69 -3.35 6.26
C SER A 198 12.84 -4.01 4.91
N LYS A 199 13.29 -5.28 4.90
CA LYS A 199 13.44 -6.04 3.64
C LYS A 199 12.10 -6.14 2.91
N SER A 200 11.03 -6.55 3.58
CA SER A 200 9.71 -6.72 2.97
C SER A 200 9.13 -5.40 2.43
N LEU A 201 9.43 -4.25 3.06
CA LEU A 201 9.02 -2.93 2.57
C LEU A 201 9.80 -2.49 1.32
N ASP A 202 11.11 -2.67 1.29
CA ASP A 202 11.94 -2.36 0.11
C ASP A 202 11.48 -3.17 -1.11
N LEU A 203 11.15 -4.43 -0.86
CA LEU A 203 10.63 -5.33 -1.88
C LEU A 203 9.23 -4.95 -2.32
N ALA A 204 8.36 -4.58 -1.38
CA ALA A 204 7.01 -4.13 -1.72
C ALA A 204 7.05 -2.84 -2.57
N LYS A 205 8.01 -1.93 -2.32
CA LYS A 205 8.28 -0.79 -3.22
C LYS A 205 8.71 -1.25 -4.62
N ASN A 206 9.71 -2.12 -4.73
CA ASN A 206 10.17 -2.62 -6.03
C ASN A 206 9.02 -3.28 -6.80
N LEU A 207 8.18 -4.02 -6.10
CA LEU A 207 7.01 -4.63 -6.67
C LEU A 207 5.92 -3.64 -7.07
N ALA A 208 5.65 -2.60 -6.27
CA ALA A 208 4.74 -1.53 -6.65
C ALA A 208 5.21 -0.76 -7.89
N LEU A 209 6.51 -0.83 -8.20
CA LEU A 209 7.16 -0.35 -9.41
C LEU A 209 7.28 -1.42 -10.50
N ASP A 210 6.57 -2.55 -10.43
CA ASP A 210 6.58 -3.62 -11.44
C ASP A 210 7.94 -4.34 -11.63
N TYR A 211 8.82 -4.34 -10.64
CA TYR A 211 10.04 -5.16 -10.70
C TYR A 211 9.79 -6.66 -10.53
N ASP A 212 10.63 -7.48 -11.16
CA ASP A 212 10.60 -8.93 -10.98
C ASP A 212 11.00 -9.30 -9.55
N ASN A 213 10.34 -10.31 -8.99
CA ASN A 213 10.73 -10.91 -7.71
C ASN A 213 11.88 -11.92 -7.91
N THR A 214 13.07 -11.43 -8.24
CA THR A 214 14.27 -12.30 -8.33
C THR A 214 14.76 -12.78 -6.95
N GLY A 215 14.27 -12.16 -5.87
CA GLY A 215 14.71 -12.35 -4.48
C GLY A 215 14.09 -13.51 -3.68
N ARG A 216 13.28 -14.40 -4.30
CA ARG A 216 12.59 -15.54 -3.64
C ARG A 216 11.81 -15.14 -2.38
N ILE A 217 10.98 -14.12 -2.45
CA ILE A 217 10.11 -13.76 -1.32
C ILE A 217 8.77 -14.46 -1.41
N MET A 218 8.30 -14.91 -0.26
CA MET A 218 7.03 -15.61 -0.07
C MET A 218 5.86 -14.62 -0.03
N ASP A 219 4.71 -15.04 -0.53
CA ASP A 219 3.51 -14.20 -0.67
C ASP A 219 3.02 -13.58 0.67
N VAL A 220 3.36 -14.22 1.79
CA VAL A 220 3.09 -13.79 3.17
C VAL A 220 3.74 -12.45 3.52
N GLU A 221 4.97 -12.22 3.05
CA GLU A 221 5.71 -10.99 3.34
C GLU A 221 5.07 -9.78 2.63
N TYR A 222 4.55 -9.98 1.41
CA TYR A 222 3.89 -8.93 0.65
C TYR A 222 2.59 -8.46 1.30
N CYS A 223 1.76 -9.40 1.76
CA CYS A 223 0.53 -9.07 2.48
C CYS A 223 0.83 -8.23 3.73
N SER A 224 1.87 -8.61 4.47
CA SER A 224 2.30 -7.92 5.69
C SER A 224 2.84 -6.51 5.40
N ALA A 225 3.70 -6.38 4.39
CA ALA A 225 4.29 -5.10 3.99
C ALA A 225 3.23 -4.13 3.45
N TYR A 226 2.31 -4.62 2.61
CA TYR A 226 1.23 -3.81 2.04
C TYR A 226 0.23 -3.37 3.13
N ALA A 227 -0.16 -4.27 4.04
CA ALA A 227 -1.01 -3.94 5.19
C ALA A 227 -0.37 -2.89 6.10
N LEU A 228 0.95 -2.98 6.33
CA LEU A 228 1.70 -1.98 7.08
C LEU A 228 1.79 -0.64 6.34
N SER A 229 1.98 -0.67 5.02
CA SER A 229 2.03 0.53 4.18
C SER A 229 0.72 1.31 4.24
N LEU A 230 -0.42 0.62 4.05
CA LEU A 230 -1.75 1.20 4.14
C LEU A 230 -1.99 1.89 5.49
N ARG A 231 -1.64 1.22 6.60
CA ARG A 231 -1.77 1.77 7.96
C ARG A 231 -0.86 2.99 8.17
N THR A 232 0.38 2.92 7.68
CA THR A 232 1.31 4.04 7.76
C THR A 232 0.80 5.25 6.98
N TYR A 233 0.36 5.05 5.73
CA TYR A 233 -0.20 6.10 4.90
C TYR A 233 -1.42 6.76 5.57
N ALA A 234 -2.36 5.94 6.08
CA ALA A 234 -3.56 6.42 6.76
C ALA A 234 -3.23 7.26 8.01
N GLU A 235 -2.24 6.86 8.82
CA GLU A 235 -1.83 7.62 10.00
C GLU A 235 -1.05 8.90 9.65
N LEU A 236 -0.16 8.87 8.68
CA LEU A 236 0.57 10.06 8.23
C LEU A 236 -0.39 11.15 7.73
N HIS A 237 -1.44 10.71 7.04
CA HIS A 237 -2.42 11.56 6.37
C HIS A 237 -3.79 11.61 7.07
N ARG A 238 -3.88 11.22 8.35
CA ARG A 238 -5.15 11.13 9.11
C ARG A 238 -6.06 12.34 8.95
N TYR A 239 -5.50 13.55 8.94
CA TYR A 239 -6.24 14.81 8.84
C TYR A 239 -6.41 15.33 7.41
N ALA A 240 -5.77 14.70 6.43
CA ALA A 240 -5.99 15.01 5.02
C ALA A 240 -7.20 14.27 4.44
N MET A 241 -7.68 13.22 5.10
CA MET A 241 -8.78 12.37 4.62
C MET A 241 -10.00 12.38 5.56
N PRO A 242 -11.21 12.15 5.01
CA PRO A 242 -12.42 11.85 5.78
C PRO A 242 -12.23 10.66 6.71
N LYS A 243 -13.10 10.51 7.72
CA LYS A 243 -13.02 9.38 8.66
C LYS A 243 -13.29 8.06 7.94
N GLU A 244 -14.22 8.07 7.02
CA GLU A 244 -14.66 6.92 6.22
C GLU A 244 -13.48 6.36 5.41
N ASP A 245 -12.71 7.24 4.77
CA ASP A 245 -11.50 6.87 4.03
C ASP A 245 -10.43 6.27 4.96
N TYR A 246 -10.21 6.89 6.12
CA TYR A 246 -9.27 6.39 7.12
C TYR A 246 -9.65 4.99 7.62
N ASP A 247 -10.93 4.79 7.97
CA ASP A 247 -11.44 3.50 8.42
C ASP A 247 -11.33 2.45 7.30
N LEU A 248 -11.57 2.85 6.05
CA LEU A 248 -11.44 1.97 4.88
C LEU A 248 -9.99 1.51 4.63
N PHE A 249 -8.99 2.38 4.78
CA PHE A 249 -7.58 1.99 4.71
C PHE A 249 -7.22 0.90 5.73
N TYR A 250 -7.72 1.03 6.97
CA TYR A 250 -7.52 0.03 8.01
C TYR A 250 -8.28 -1.27 7.73
N ALA A 251 -9.49 -1.18 7.17
CA ALA A 251 -10.25 -2.36 6.79
C ALA A 251 -9.56 -3.15 5.65
N VAL A 252 -9.00 -2.46 4.65
CA VAL A 252 -8.20 -3.12 3.60
C VAL A 252 -6.91 -3.71 4.17
N ALA A 253 -6.24 -3.01 5.08
CA ALA A 253 -5.06 -3.56 5.75
C ALA A 253 -5.40 -4.87 6.51
N ALA A 254 -6.56 -4.94 7.18
CA ALA A 254 -7.02 -6.14 7.87
C ALA A 254 -7.27 -7.32 6.90
N ARG A 255 -7.88 -7.05 5.74
CA ARG A 255 -8.10 -8.05 4.68
C ARG A 255 -6.81 -8.69 4.19
N LEU A 256 -5.72 -7.93 4.17
CA LEU A 256 -4.39 -8.42 3.79
C LEU A 256 -3.72 -9.16 4.94
N SER A 257 -3.73 -8.60 6.15
CA SER A 257 -3.12 -9.19 7.34
C SER A 257 -3.83 -8.68 8.61
N ALA A 258 -4.64 -9.53 9.23
CA ALA A 258 -5.37 -9.22 10.46
C ALA A 258 -4.83 -10.01 11.66
N TYR A 259 -4.83 -9.36 12.82
CA TYR A 259 -4.44 -9.93 14.11
C TYR A 259 -5.43 -9.50 15.18
N ASP A 260 -5.73 -10.39 16.12
CA ASP A 260 -6.50 -10.05 17.31
C ASP A 260 -5.67 -9.22 18.32
N ARG A 261 -6.21 -9.02 19.53
CA ARG A 261 -5.54 -8.25 20.59
C ARG A 261 -4.35 -8.99 21.21
N ASP A 262 -4.39 -10.32 21.18
CA ASP A 262 -3.36 -11.21 21.74
C ASP A 262 -2.24 -11.51 20.72
N GLY A 263 -2.46 -11.15 19.45
CA GLY A 263 -1.53 -11.31 18.35
C GLY A 263 -1.75 -12.57 17.53
N ASN A 264 -2.86 -13.29 17.73
CA ASN A 264 -3.23 -14.44 16.89
C ASN A 264 -3.73 -13.95 15.55
N LEU A 265 -3.45 -14.73 14.50
CA LEU A 265 -3.87 -14.41 13.16
C LEU A 265 -5.40 -14.59 13.03
N LEU A 266 -6.04 -13.62 12.40
CA LEU A 266 -7.45 -13.71 12.02
C LEU A 266 -7.56 -14.02 10.52
N GLN A 267 -8.73 -14.47 10.09
CA GLN A 267 -9.04 -14.68 8.68
C GLN A 267 -8.66 -13.46 7.82
N SER A 268 -7.71 -13.67 6.92
CA SER A 268 -7.18 -12.68 5.98
C SER A 268 -6.49 -13.39 4.82
N LEU A 269 -6.12 -12.68 3.76
CA LEU A 269 -5.35 -13.26 2.66
C LEU A 269 -4.05 -13.92 3.17
N LYS A 270 -3.39 -13.31 4.17
CA LYS A 270 -2.21 -13.87 4.82
C LYS A 270 -2.46 -15.26 5.43
N SER A 271 -3.57 -15.48 6.13
CA SER A 271 -3.84 -16.79 6.73
C SER A 271 -4.04 -17.86 5.68
N ASN A 272 -4.75 -17.54 4.59
CA ASN A 272 -4.94 -18.47 3.49
C ASN A 272 -3.64 -18.80 2.74
N ILE A 273 -2.75 -17.82 2.53
CA ILE A 273 -1.43 -18.07 1.92
C ILE A 273 -0.59 -19.02 2.79
N ILE A 274 -0.54 -18.80 4.11
CA ILE A 274 0.22 -19.67 5.02
C ILE A 274 -0.33 -21.10 4.97
N PHE A 275 -1.65 -21.25 5.02
CA PHE A 275 -2.30 -22.55 4.86
C PHE A 275 -1.94 -23.24 3.54
N MET A 276 -2.06 -22.54 2.43
CA MET A 276 -1.73 -23.11 1.12
C MET A 276 -0.25 -23.44 0.98
N ASP A 277 0.64 -22.64 1.56
CA ASP A 277 2.07 -22.93 1.57
C ASP A 277 2.37 -24.19 2.40
N TYR A 278 1.73 -24.38 3.55
CA TYR A 278 1.85 -25.60 4.34
C TYR A 278 1.43 -26.84 3.54
N VAL A 279 0.21 -26.86 2.98
CA VAL A 279 -0.28 -28.04 2.25
C VAL A 279 0.57 -28.32 1.00
N LYS A 280 0.97 -27.27 0.28
CA LYS A 280 1.71 -27.41 -0.97
C LYS A 280 3.18 -27.71 -0.77
N THR A 281 3.84 -27.04 0.16
CA THR A 281 5.29 -27.10 0.37
C THR A 281 5.65 -28.18 1.38
N ASP A 282 5.06 -28.13 2.57
CA ASP A 282 5.44 -29.00 3.69
C ASP A 282 4.81 -30.40 3.64
N VAL A 283 3.65 -30.54 2.99
CA VAL A 283 3.01 -31.85 2.78
C VAL A 283 3.34 -32.39 1.39
N TYR A 284 2.93 -31.71 0.32
CA TYR A 284 3.04 -32.24 -1.04
C TYR A 284 4.47 -32.21 -1.61
N GLN A 285 5.13 -31.04 -1.70
CA GLN A 285 6.46 -30.95 -2.32
C GLN A 285 7.52 -31.70 -1.53
N LYS A 286 7.48 -31.60 -0.20
CA LYS A 286 8.37 -32.36 0.68
C LYS A 286 8.27 -33.86 0.40
N TYR A 287 7.05 -34.39 0.30
CA TYR A 287 6.83 -35.80 -0.02
C TYR A 287 7.40 -36.18 -1.39
N LEU A 288 7.16 -35.36 -2.43
CA LEU A 288 7.71 -35.61 -3.76
C LEU A 288 9.25 -35.65 -3.75
N ILE A 289 9.89 -34.73 -3.03
CA ILE A 289 11.35 -34.66 -2.92
C ILE A 289 11.90 -35.90 -2.20
N GLU A 290 11.33 -36.26 -1.05
CA GLU A 290 11.75 -37.41 -0.25
C GLU A 290 11.61 -38.75 -1.01
N HIS A 291 10.62 -38.86 -1.90
CA HIS A 291 10.35 -40.07 -2.69
C HIS A 291 10.81 -39.97 -4.15
N SER A 292 11.57 -38.92 -4.51
CA SER A 292 12.09 -38.71 -5.86
C SER A 292 11.02 -38.73 -6.97
N LEU A 293 9.81 -38.27 -6.67
CA LEU A 293 8.71 -38.19 -7.62
C LEU A 293 8.81 -36.91 -8.47
N PRO A 294 8.36 -36.94 -9.75
CA PRO A 294 8.35 -35.76 -10.59
C PRO A 294 7.51 -34.62 -10.00
N ARG A 295 7.99 -33.38 -10.17
CA ARG A 295 7.20 -32.20 -9.84
C ARG A 295 5.90 -32.19 -10.67
N GLY A 296 4.77 -31.90 -10.01
CA GLY A 296 3.47 -31.85 -10.67
C GLY A 296 2.77 -33.20 -10.78
N THR A 297 3.27 -34.24 -10.08
CA THR A 297 2.56 -35.53 -9.94
C THR A 297 1.14 -35.29 -9.39
N PRO A 298 0.07 -35.73 -10.09
CA PRO A 298 -1.30 -35.52 -9.60
C PRO A 298 -1.52 -36.07 -8.19
N ILE A 299 -2.25 -35.34 -7.35
CA ILE A 299 -2.60 -35.75 -5.96
C ILE A 299 -3.27 -37.13 -5.96
N ALA A 300 -4.08 -37.42 -6.99
CA ALA A 300 -4.74 -38.70 -7.17
C ALA A 300 -3.78 -39.91 -7.28
N GLU A 301 -2.53 -39.68 -7.71
CA GLU A 301 -1.49 -40.71 -7.88
C GLU A 301 -0.59 -40.89 -6.65
N LEU A 302 -0.76 -40.06 -5.61
CA LEU A 302 -0.04 -40.21 -4.36
C LEU A 302 -0.60 -41.39 -3.55
N PRO A 303 0.19 -41.97 -2.64
CA PRO A 303 -0.32 -42.96 -1.68
C PRO A 303 -1.51 -42.43 -0.88
N GLU A 304 -2.38 -43.37 -0.48
CA GLU A 304 -3.67 -43.06 0.14
C GLU A 304 -3.56 -42.16 1.36
N ASP A 305 -2.57 -42.39 2.22
CA ASP A 305 -2.32 -41.60 3.42
C ASP A 305 -1.99 -40.13 3.11
N ILE A 306 -1.15 -39.87 2.11
CA ILE A 306 -0.78 -38.51 1.68
C ILE A 306 -1.92 -37.85 0.92
N ARG A 307 -2.56 -38.58 0.00
CA ARG A 307 -3.70 -38.12 -0.78
C ARG A 307 -4.85 -37.68 0.12
N SER A 308 -5.26 -38.55 1.04
CA SER A 308 -6.35 -38.27 1.97
C SER A 308 -6.00 -37.17 2.96
N LYS A 309 -4.74 -37.05 3.39
CA LYS A 309 -4.27 -35.90 4.19
C LYS A 309 -4.43 -34.56 3.46
N ILE A 310 -4.05 -34.49 2.18
CA ILE A 310 -4.16 -33.26 1.38
C ILE A 310 -5.64 -32.89 1.17
N TYR A 311 -6.47 -33.85 0.72
CA TYR A 311 -7.89 -33.58 0.49
C TYR A 311 -8.64 -33.23 1.79
N ALA A 312 -8.35 -33.91 2.89
CA ALA A 312 -8.95 -33.59 4.19
C ALA A 312 -8.55 -32.19 4.67
N ALA A 313 -7.29 -31.79 4.52
CA ALA A 313 -6.85 -30.44 4.89
C ALA A 313 -7.56 -29.34 4.08
N ILE A 314 -7.67 -29.52 2.76
CA ILE A 314 -8.35 -28.56 1.87
C ILE A 314 -9.85 -28.49 2.21
N ASN A 315 -10.51 -29.63 2.38
CA ASN A 315 -11.93 -29.66 2.70
C ASN A 315 -12.22 -29.08 4.08
N GLN A 316 -11.39 -29.39 5.09
CA GLN A 316 -11.53 -28.79 6.43
C GLN A 316 -11.34 -27.28 6.37
N ASN A 317 -10.37 -26.79 5.59
CA ASN A 317 -10.20 -25.35 5.43
C ASN A 317 -11.42 -24.69 4.77
N ALA A 318 -12.00 -25.31 3.73
CA ALA A 318 -13.24 -24.83 3.13
C ALA A 318 -14.41 -24.81 4.13
N GLU A 319 -14.54 -25.85 4.97
CA GLU A 319 -15.54 -25.89 6.04
C GLU A 319 -15.30 -24.80 7.09
N ASP A 320 -14.07 -24.63 7.59
CA ASP A 320 -13.74 -23.62 8.57
C ASP A 320 -14.04 -22.20 8.06
N LEU A 321 -13.75 -21.92 6.78
CA LEU A 321 -14.04 -20.63 6.15
C LEU A 321 -15.55 -20.38 5.94
N LEU A 322 -16.32 -21.43 5.71
CA LEU A 322 -17.76 -21.32 5.44
C LEU A 322 -18.59 -21.30 6.73
N TYR A 323 -18.26 -22.14 7.71
CA TYR A 323 -18.99 -22.29 8.97
C TYR A 323 -18.40 -21.55 10.16
N GLY A 324 -17.17 -21.05 10.03
CA GLY A 324 -16.43 -20.42 11.12
C GLY A 324 -15.81 -21.43 12.07
N ASN A 325 -14.59 -21.15 12.51
CA ASN A 325 -13.87 -21.98 13.48
C ASN A 325 -12.80 -21.12 14.18
N PRO A 326 -12.87 -20.91 15.51
CA PRO A 326 -11.88 -20.11 16.23
C PRO A 326 -10.47 -20.75 16.23
N ASP A 327 -10.38 -22.05 15.98
CA ASP A 327 -9.15 -22.85 16.04
C ASP A 327 -8.83 -23.52 14.70
N SER A 328 -9.11 -22.84 13.58
CA SER A 328 -8.83 -23.37 12.23
C SER A 328 -7.35 -23.62 12.03
N ASN A 329 -6.99 -24.75 11.43
CA ASN A 329 -5.60 -25.14 11.21
C ASN A 329 -4.91 -24.21 10.20
N LEU A 330 -3.79 -23.62 10.62
CA LEU A 330 -2.99 -22.72 9.78
C LEU A 330 -1.84 -23.45 9.09
N ASP A 331 -0.96 -24.12 9.82
CA ASP A 331 0.27 -24.76 9.29
C ASP A 331 0.61 -26.09 9.99
N GLY A 332 -0.40 -26.74 10.58
CA GLY A 332 -0.25 -27.95 11.39
C GLY A 332 0.33 -27.71 12.79
N LYS A 333 0.77 -26.50 13.12
CA LYS A 333 1.32 -26.14 14.44
C LYS A 333 0.62 -24.94 15.08
N ALA A 334 0.11 -24.04 14.25
CA ALA A 334 -0.64 -22.86 14.64
C ALA A 334 -2.08 -22.93 14.15
N THR A 335 -2.94 -22.13 14.78
CA THR A 335 -4.32 -21.93 14.39
C THR A 335 -4.59 -20.47 14.06
N PHE A 336 -5.71 -20.22 13.37
CA PHE A 336 -6.26 -18.89 13.17
C PHE A 336 -7.78 -18.91 13.40
N SER A 337 -8.34 -17.75 13.73
CA SER A 337 -9.79 -17.62 13.89
C SER A 337 -10.46 -17.32 12.55
N ALA A 338 -11.25 -18.28 12.07
CA ALA A 338 -12.11 -18.16 10.89
C ALA A 338 -13.51 -17.66 11.27
N ALA A 339 -13.99 -16.65 10.55
CA ALA A 339 -15.29 -16.04 10.76
C ALA A 339 -16.33 -16.76 9.89
N ARG A 340 -17.52 -17.05 10.43
CA ARG A 340 -18.57 -17.77 9.69
C ARG A 340 -19.09 -16.94 8.51
N PHE A 341 -18.91 -17.44 7.30
CA PHE A 341 -19.42 -16.83 6.07
C PHE A 341 -20.87 -17.20 5.78
N LEU A 342 -21.27 -18.46 5.95
CA LEU A 342 -22.64 -18.89 5.69
C LEU A 342 -23.61 -18.43 6.79
N PRO A 343 -24.88 -18.14 6.46
CA PRO A 343 -25.87 -17.83 7.49
C PRO A 343 -26.13 -19.04 8.40
N ASP A 344 -26.38 -18.79 9.68
CA ASP A 344 -26.99 -19.79 10.57
C ASP A 344 -28.50 -19.92 10.35
N ASP A 345 -29.15 -20.80 11.13
CA ASP A 345 -30.60 -21.00 11.12
C ASP A 345 -31.42 -19.73 11.39
N LYS A 346 -30.78 -18.68 11.95
CA LYS A 346 -31.40 -17.37 12.21
C LYS A 346 -31.08 -16.34 11.13
N GLY A 347 -30.38 -16.74 10.06
CA GLY A 347 -29.96 -15.85 8.97
C GLY A 347 -28.77 -14.96 9.32
N ASN A 348 -27.99 -15.25 10.36
CA ASN A 348 -26.85 -14.43 10.77
C ASN A 348 -25.50 -15.02 10.34
N SER A 349 -24.55 -14.17 9.97
CA SER A 349 -23.14 -14.51 9.69
C SER A 349 -22.18 -13.54 10.36
N ASP A 350 -20.93 -13.97 10.52
CA ASP A 350 -19.84 -13.16 11.05
C ASP A 350 -19.10 -12.38 9.95
N THR A 351 -19.25 -12.79 8.69
CA THR A 351 -18.68 -12.09 7.54
C THR A 351 -19.52 -12.33 6.29
N ASP A 352 -19.53 -11.34 5.39
CA ASP A 352 -20.10 -11.49 4.04
C ASP A 352 -19.01 -11.56 2.96
N GLU A 353 -17.75 -11.70 3.38
CA GLU A 353 -16.58 -11.74 2.50
C GLU A 353 -15.54 -12.76 2.98
N VAL A 354 -15.08 -13.60 2.05
CA VAL A 354 -13.90 -14.47 2.21
C VAL A 354 -12.89 -14.11 1.12
N ILE A 355 -11.62 -14.02 1.45
CA ILE A 355 -10.53 -13.66 0.52
C ILE A 355 -9.53 -14.80 0.49
N LEU A 356 -9.19 -15.25 -0.73
CA LEU A 356 -8.39 -16.44 -0.96
C LEU A 356 -7.28 -16.15 -1.97
N ASP A 357 -6.13 -16.80 -1.77
CA ASP A 357 -5.09 -16.92 -2.78
C ASP A 357 -5.50 -17.97 -3.82
N SER A 358 -5.41 -17.58 -5.08
CA SER A 358 -5.81 -18.31 -6.27
C SER A 358 -4.82 -17.99 -7.40
N GLY A 359 -5.23 -18.09 -8.66
CA GLY A 359 -4.41 -17.94 -9.86
C GLY A 359 -4.67 -19.05 -10.86
N GLY A 360 -5.47 -20.05 -10.48
CA GLY A 360 -5.78 -21.20 -11.31
C GLY A 360 -4.53 -21.95 -11.78
N MET A 361 -3.37 -21.79 -11.15
CA MET A 361 -2.13 -22.52 -11.46
C MET A 361 -1.08 -22.37 -10.36
N ALA A 362 -0.13 -23.30 -10.34
CA ALA A 362 1.09 -23.20 -9.55
C ALA A 362 1.95 -22.00 -10.00
N THR A 363 2.64 -21.37 -9.05
CA THR A 363 3.60 -20.26 -9.25
C THR A 363 3.01 -18.93 -9.74
N HIS A 364 1.68 -18.82 -9.81
CA HIS A 364 0.95 -17.58 -9.98
C HIS A 364 0.21 -17.24 -8.69
N MET A 365 0.19 -15.96 -8.32
CA MET A 365 -0.65 -15.44 -7.23
C MET A 365 -1.67 -14.51 -7.86
N SER A 366 -2.95 -14.88 -7.75
CA SER A 366 -4.07 -13.97 -7.91
C SER A 366 -4.98 -14.04 -6.71
N ASN A 367 -5.77 -13.01 -6.50
CA ASN A 367 -6.71 -13.01 -5.38
C ASN A 367 -8.10 -13.23 -5.94
N PHE A 368 -8.92 -13.99 -5.23
CA PHE A 368 -10.37 -13.91 -5.43
C PHE A 368 -11.08 -13.77 -4.11
N ARG A 369 -12.27 -13.20 -4.20
CA ARG A 369 -13.16 -12.97 -3.07
C ARG A 369 -14.48 -13.66 -3.32
N LEU A 370 -14.98 -14.35 -2.31
CA LEU A 370 -16.37 -14.75 -2.25
C LEU A 370 -17.14 -13.67 -1.50
N ILE A 371 -18.18 -13.15 -2.11
CA ILE A 371 -19.07 -12.15 -1.52
C ILE A 371 -20.48 -12.71 -1.51
N LYS A 372 -21.19 -12.53 -0.41
CA LYS A 372 -22.62 -12.82 -0.34
C LYS A 372 -23.43 -11.56 -0.13
N VAL A 373 -24.63 -11.55 -0.69
CA VAL A 373 -25.57 -10.43 -0.60
C VAL A 373 -26.95 -10.95 -0.25
N GLY A 374 -27.50 -10.45 0.85
CA GLY A 374 -28.87 -10.76 1.25
C GLY A 374 -29.88 -10.12 0.30
N VAL A 375 -30.91 -10.87 -0.07
CA VAL A 375 -31.99 -10.44 -0.96
C VAL A 375 -33.31 -10.69 -0.26
N LEU A 376 -34.20 -9.69 -0.30
CA LEU A 376 -35.56 -9.76 0.22
C LEU A 376 -36.49 -10.49 -0.77
N GLU A 377 -37.69 -10.87 -0.32
CA GLU A 377 -38.66 -11.57 -1.15
C GLU A 377 -39.11 -10.77 -2.39
N ASN A 378 -39.13 -9.43 -2.27
CA ASN A 378 -39.43 -8.52 -3.37
C ASN A 378 -38.25 -8.35 -4.37
N GLY A 379 -37.11 -8.99 -4.11
CA GLY A 379 -35.90 -8.94 -4.92
C GLY A 379 -34.99 -7.73 -4.67
N GLU A 380 -35.32 -6.87 -3.71
CA GLU A 380 -34.43 -5.80 -3.26
C GLU A 380 -33.30 -6.36 -2.39
N GLN A 381 -32.18 -5.65 -2.36
CA GLN A 381 -31.08 -6.00 -1.48
C GLN A 381 -31.47 -5.76 -0.01
N ALA A 382 -31.24 -6.77 0.83
CA ALA A 382 -31.49 -6.67 2.26
C ALA A 382 -30.50 -5.70 2.93
N ASN A 383 -31.04 -4.82 3.76
CA ASN A 383 -30.29 -3.94 4.66
C ASN A 383 -29.69 -4.73 5.84
N PRO A 384 -28.69 -4.17 6.56
CA PRO A 384 -28.05 -4.85 7.70
C PRO A 384 -28.96 -5.35 8.83
N LEU A 385 -30.15 -4.76 8.94
CA LEU A 385 -31.13 -5.04 10.01
C LEU A 385 -32.28 -5.93 9.51
N GLU A 386 -32.36 -6.19 8.20
CA GLU A 386 -33.39 -7.00 7.61
C GLU A 386 -32.94 -8.45 7.53
N ILE A 387 -33.88 -9.37 7.70
CA ILE A 387 -33.62 -10.79 7.53
C ILE A 387 -33.75 -11.09 6.03
N PRO A 388 -32.68 -11.58 5.37
CA PRO A 388 -32.77 -11.92 3.96
C PRO A 388 -33.72 -13.10 3.72
N HIS A 389 -34.45 -13.06 2.61
CA HIS A 389 -35.18 -14.24 2.09
C HIS A 389 -34.19 -15.32 1.66
N HIS A 390 -33.12 -14.90 0.97
CA HIS A 390 -32.00 -15.75 0.59
C HIS A 390 -30.75 -14.88 0.38
N TYR A 391 -29.61 -15.52 0.20
CA TYR A 391 -28.36 -14.88 -0.22
C TYR A 391 -28.03 -15.21 -1.67
N GLU A 392 -27.63 -14.21 -2.45
CA GLU A 392 -26.90 -14.41 -3.70
C GLU A 392 -25.39 -14.39 -3.45
N TYR A 393 -24.63 -15.13 -4.26
CA TYR A 393 -23.19 -15.32 -4.07
C TYR A 393 -22.42 -14.92 -5.32
N PHE A 394 -21.28 -14.29 -5.11
CA PHE A 394 -20.46 -13.71 -6.16
C PHE A 394 -19.00 -14.08 -5.97
N LYS A 395 -18.32 -14.38 -7.07
CA LYS A 395 -16.87 -14.51 -7.13
C LYS A 395 -16.31 -13.24 -7.77
N VAL A 396 -15.41 -12.57 -7.06
CA VAL A 396 -14.66 -11.41 -7.54
C VAL A 396 -13.21 -11.81 -7.74
N GLU A 397 -12.72 -11.76 -8.96
CA GLU A 397 -11.32 -12.04 -9.28
C GLU A 397 -10.54 -10.73 -9.40
N ASN A 398 -9.39 -10.66 -8.73
CA ASN A 398 -8.47 -9.54 -8.78
C ASN A 398 -7.14 -10.00 -9.41
N ASN A 399 -6.95 -9.71 -10.70
CA ASN A 399 -5.82 -10.23 -11.48
C ASN A 399 -5.47 -9.32 -12.68
N LEU A 400 -4.22 -8.86 -12.73
CA LEU A 400 -3.64 -8.16 -13.91
C LEU A 400 -2.56 -8.99 -14.61
N GLY A 401 -2.26 -10.17 -14.07
CA GLY A 401 -1.21 -11.05 -14.58
C GLY A 401 -1.74 -12.06 -15.60
N ALA A 402 -1.20 -13.28 -15.53
CA ALA A 402 -1.61 -14.37 -16.40
C ALA A 402 -3.12 -14.66 -16.24
N ASN A 403 -3.80 -14.93 -17.36
CA ASN A 403 -5.25 -15.20 -17.43
C ASN A 403 -6.16 -14.04 -17.03
N CYS A 404 -5.69 -12.79 -17.08
CA CYS A 404 -6.59 -11.65 -16.94
C CYS A 404 -7.65 -11.61 -18.07
N HIS A 405 -8.84 -11.11 -17.76
CA HIS A 405 -9.98 -11.14 -18.66
C HIS A 405 -9.96 -9.95 -19.63
N THR A 406 -10.38 -10.17 -20.88
CA THR A 406 -10.63 -9.13 -21.89
C THR A 406 -9.43 -8.17 -22.09
N ILE A 407 -8.29 -8.75 -22.46
CA ILE A 407 -7.06 -8.00 -22.75
C ILE A 407 -7.26 -7.09 -23.97
N ASP A 408 -6.92 -5.81 -23.81
CA ASP A 408 -6.72 -4.83 -24.86
C ASP A 408 -5.21 -4.58 -24.96
N SER A 409 -4.57 -5.20 -25.96
CA SER A 409 -3.13 -5.08 -26.20
C SER A 409 -2.70 -3.68 -26.62
N THR A 410 -3.58 -2.90 -27.25
CA THR A 410 -3.26 -1.54 -27.73
C THR A 410 -3.22 -0.56 -26.58
N ALA A 411 -4.26 -0.54 -25.74
CA ALA A 411 -4.31 0.30 -24.55
C ALA A 411 -3.48 -0.27 -23.38
N LYS A 412 -3.02 -1.51 -23.53
CA LYS A 412 -2.32 -2.30 -22.51
C LYS A 412 -3.14 -2.49 -21.22
N THR A 413 -4.45 -2.72 -21.34
CA THR A 413 -5.39 -2.86 -20.22
C THR A 413 -6.16 -4.19 -20.24
N CYS A 414 -6.70 -4.61 -19.11
CA CYS A 414 -7.59 -5.76 -18.95
C CYS A 414 -8.62 -5.49 -17.84
N TRP A 415 -9.55 -6.42 -17.58
CA TRP A 415 -10.34 -6.39 -16.35
C TRP A 415 -9.47 -6.81 -15.16
N GLY A 416 -9.03 -5.84 -14.37
CA GLY A 416 -8.28 -6.06 -13.14
C GLY A 416 -9.15 -6.55 -12.00
N THR A 417 -10.41 -6.13 -12.00
CA THR A 417 -11.48 -6.67 -11.15
C THR A 417 -12.56 -7.24 -12.05
N TYR A 418 -12.86 -8.53 -11.88
CA TYR A 418 -13.88 -9.22 -12.66
C TYR A 418 -14.89 -9.91 -11.75
N VAL A 419 -16.17 -9.58 -11.92
CA VAL A 419 -17.26 -10.03 -11.03
C VAL A 419 -18.12 -11.05 -11.76
N THR A 420 -18.37 -12.17 -11.08
CA THR A 420 -19.24 -13.26 -11.56
C THR A 420 -20.27 -13.60 -10.48
N ARG A 421 -21.49 -13.90 -10.90
CA ARG A 421 -22.55 -14.43 -10.05
C ARG A 421 -22.46 -15.96 -10.07
N ILE A 422 -22.30 -16.56 -8.90
CA ILE A 422 -22.24 -18.01 -8.74
C ILE A 422 -23.65 -18.57 -8.90
N ILE A 423 -23.75 -19.69 -9.63
CA ILE A 423 -25.01 -20.41 -9.87
C ILE A 423 -24.88 -21.77 -9.17
N PRO A 424 -25.95 -22.29 -8.53
CA PRO A 424 -25.92 -23.64 -7.96
C PRO A 424 -25.45 -24.67 -8.98
N CYS A 425 -24.54 -25.55 -8.58
CA CYS A 425 -23.99 -26.62 -9.42
C CYS A 425 -24.13 -27.97 -8.72
N THR A 426 -24.25 -29.02 -9.53
CA THR A 426 -24.12 -30.41 -9.08
C THR A 426 -23.02 -31.11 -9.88
N TYR A 427 -22.52 -32.23 -9.36
CA TYR A 427 -21.58 -33.09 -10.05
C TYR A 427 -22.34 -34.29 -10.64
N SER A 428 -22.24 -34.45 -11.96
CA SER A 428 -22.71 -35.63 -12.69
C SER A 428 -21.53 -36.52 -13.05
N ASP A 429 -21.64 -37.82 -12.76
CA ASP A 429 -20.59 -38.81 -13.05
C ASP A 429 -20.19 -38.84 -14.54
N ASP A 430 -21.13 -38.59 -15.45
CA ASP A 430 -20.93 -38.69 -16.89
C ASP A 430 -20.56 -37.37 -17.57
N ARG A 431 -20.91 -36.22 -16.95
CA ARG A 431 -20.83 -34.89 -17.59
C ARG A 431 -20.06 -33.85 -16.79
N GLY A 432 -19.58 -34.20 -15.60
CA GLY A 432 -18.87 -33.27 -14.72
C GLY A 432 -19.83 -32.28 -14.05
N PHE A 433 -19.36 -31.05 -13.83
CA PHE A 433 -20.15 -30.02 -13.16
C PHE A 433 -21.21 -29.45 -14.10
N GLU A 434 -22.46 -29.42 -13.65
CA GLU A 434 -23.60 -28.85 -14.37
C GLU A 434 -24.37 -27.86 -13.49
N HIS A 435 -24.84 -26.76 -14.10
CA HIS A 435 -25.67 -25.78 -13.42
C HIS A 435 -27.07 -26.32 -13.14
N MET A 436 -27.55 -26.11 -11.92
CA MET A 436 -28.90 -26.47 -11.52
C MET A 436 -29.86 -25.28 -11.65
N PRO A 437 -31.02 -25.43 -12.30
CA PRO A 437 -32.00 -24.37 -12.47
C PRO A 437 -32.90 -24.22 -11.21
N ILE A 438 -32.29 -23.94 -10.06
CA ILE A 438 -33.04 -23.71 -8.81
C ILE A 438 -33.40 -22.23 -8.72
N ASN A 439 -34.69 -21.92 -8.62
CA ASN A 439 -35.16 -20.56 -8.42
C ASN A 439 -35.15 -20.22 -6.90
N PRO A 440 -34.31 -19.29 -6.44
CA PRO A 440 -34.20 -18.95 -5.02
C PRO A 440 -35.46 -18.31 -4.43
N TYR A 441 -36.37 -17.77 -5.25
CA TYR A 441 -37.63 -17.18 -4.77
C TYR A 441 -38.70 -18.24 -4.48
N SER A 442 -38.71 -19.34 -5.23
CA SER A 442 -39.67 -20.43 -5.00
C SER A 442 -39.17 -21.48 -4.02
N ASP A 443 -37.84 -21.70 -3.96
CA ASP A 443 -37.22 -22.67 -3.06
C ASP A 443 -35.89 -22.13 -2.50
N PRO A 444 -35.94 -21.18 -1.54
CA PRO A 444 -34.74 -20.59 -0.95
C PRO A 444 -33.91 -21.63 -0.18
N GLY A 445 -34.55 -22.62 0.45
CA GLY A 445 -33.89 -23.65 1.26
C GLY A 445 -33.01 -24.57 0.41
N GLU A 446 -33.56 -25.14 -0.66
CA GLU A 446 -32.79 -25.98 -1.57
C GLU A 446 -31.72 -25.17 -2.30
N TYR A 447 -32.03 -23.92 -2.69
CA TYR A 447 -31.03 -23.03 -3.28
C TYR A 447 -29.81 -22.83 -2.37
N GLN A 448 -30.02 -22.50 -1.09
CA GLN A 448 -28.92 -22.29 -0.14
C GLN A 448 -28.11 -23.57 0.08
N LYS A 449 -28.78 -24.72 0.21
CA LYS A 449 -28.14 -26.02 0.41
C LYS A 449 -27.25 -26.43 -0.77
N VAL A 450 -27.73 -26.29 -2.00
CA VAL A 450 -26.92 -26.62 -3.19
C VAL A 450 -25.81 -25.59 -3.40
N MET A 451 -26.07 -24.32 -3.07
CA MET A 451 -25.06 -23.28 -3.14
C MET A 451 -23.92 -23.50 -2.15
N GLU A 452 -24.22 -23.95 -0.93
CA GLU A 452 -23.19 -24.36 0.03
C GLU A 452 -22.23 -25.41 -0.56
N SER A 453 -22.78 -26.47 -1.17
CA SER A 453 -21.98 -27.49 -1.84
C SER A 453 -21.15 -26.89 -2.98
N THR A 454 -21.76 -26.02 -3.78
CA THR A 454 -21.09 -25.30 -4.89
C THR A 454 -19.89 -24.49 -4.40
N LEU A 455 -20.05 -23.76 -3.29
CA LEU A 455 -18.99 -22.94 -2.68
C LEU A 455 -17.84 -23.80 -2.14
N LYS A 456 -18.15 -24.91 -1.44
CA LYS A 456 -17.13 -25.88 -0.99
C LYS A 456 -16.31 -26.39 -2.17
N MET A 457 -16.98 -26.81 -3.25
CA MET A 457 -16.32 -27.33 -4.45
C MET A 457 -15.50 -26.26 -5.18
N LEU A 458 -15.96 -25.01 -5.23
CA LEU A 458 -15.22 -23.89 -5.79
C LEU A 458 -13.91 -23.65 -5.03
N ILE A 459 -13.98 -23.54 -3.69
CA ILE A 459 -12.79 -23.33 -2.84
C ILE A 459 -11.81 -24.49 -3.01
N SER A 460 -12.28 -25.73 -2.89
CA SER A 460 -11.43 -26.92 -3.02
C SER A 460 -10.79 -27.04 -4.40
N THR A 461 -11.50 -26.69 -5.47
CA THR A 461 -10.96 -26.70 -6.85
C THR A 461 -9.89 -25.63 -7.03
N GLU A 462 -10.10 -24.42 -6.51
CA GLU A 462 -9.11 -23.33 -6.53
C GLU A 462 -7.81 -23.71 -5.81
N HIS A 463 -7.91 -24.31 -4.61
CA HIS A 463 -6.75 -24.78 -3.87
C HIS A 463 -6.01 -25.90 -4.61
N GLN A 464 -6.74 -26.87 -5.19
CA GLN A 464 -6.13 -27.95 -5.97
C GLN A 464 -5.41 -27.45 -7.24
N LEU A 465 -5.91 -26.41 -7.89
CA LEU A 465 -5.23 -25.81 -9.05
C LEU A 465 -3.84 -25.25 -8.72
N LYS A 466 -3.56 -24.90 -7.45
CA LYS A 466 -2.26 -24.34 -7.03
C LYS A 466 -1.11 -25.36 -6.99
N PHE A 467 -1.42 -26.65 -7.16
CA PHE A 467 -0.43 -27.72 -7.24
C PHE A 467 0.15 -27.89 -8.65
N TYR A 468 -0.58 -27.48 -9.69
CA TYR A 468 -0.27 -27.82 -11.08
C TYR A 468 0.04 -26.59 -11.93
N ARG A 469 1.07 -26.66 -12.76
CA ARG A 469 1.39 -25.60 -13.72
C ARG A 469 0.36 -25.59 -14.85
N ARG A 470 0.15 -24.39 -15.40
CA ARG A 470 -0.72 -24.19 -16.55
C ARG A 470 -0.19 -24.92 -17.78
N ASN A 471 -1.09 -25.50 -18.57
CA ASN A 471 -0.74 -26.11 -19.86
C ASN A 471 -0.28 -25.07 -20.89
N GLY A 472 0.73 -25.44 -21.69
CA GLY A 472 1.01 -24.76 -22.95
C GLY A 472 2.29 -25.21 -23.62
N ASP A 473 2.49 -24.74 -24.85
CA ASP A 473 3.59 -25.20 -25.70
C ASP A 473 4.98 -24.85 -25.14
N HIS A 474 5.92 -25.78 -25.34
CA HIS A 474 7.26 -25.85 -24.74
C HIS A 474 8.28 -24.78 -25.18
N THR A 475 7.85 -23.59 -25.62
CA THR A 475 8.77 -22.61 -26.22
C THR A 475 9.64 -21.85 -25.19
N LEU A 476 10.25 -22.54 -24.21
CA LEU A 476 11.35 -22.10 -23.32
C LEU A 476 11.03 -21.68 -21.87
N SER A 477 9.97 -22.16 -21.20
CA SER A 477 9.83 -21.87 -19.76
C SER A 477 9.43 -23.07 -18.89
N SER A 478 10.09 -23.19 -17.73
CA SER A 478 9.75 -24.11 -16.63
C SER A 478 8.38 -23.85 -15.99
N ARG A 479 7.63 -22.85 -16.47
CA ARG A 479 6.37 -22.35 -15.92
C ARG A 479 5.13 -23.00 -16.52
N ARG A 480 5.26 -23.81 -17.57
CA ARG A 480 4.14 -24.52 -18.22
C ARG A 480 4.32 -26.03 -18.20
N SER A 481 3.21 -26.76 -18.10
CA SER A 481 3.13 -28.21 -18.23
C SER A 481 2.83 -28.62 -19.67
N ASP A 482 3.33 -29.79 -20.08
CA ASP A 482 2.96 -30.41 -21.35
C ASP A 482 1.45 -30.72 -21.33
N PRO A 483 0.67 -30.28 -22.35
CA PRO A 483 -0.75 -30.58 -22.43
C PRO A 483 -1.12 -32.06 -22.30
N GLN A 484 -0.26 -32.98 -22.74
CA GLN A 484 -0.48 -34.43 -22.70
C GLN A 484 0.11 -35.10 -21.45
N SER A 485 0.89 -34.37 -20.64
CA SER A 485 1.34 -34.89 -19.36
C SER A 485 0.18 -35.08 -18.39
N LYS A 486 0.37 -35.96 -17.41
CA LYS A 486 -0.57 -36.18 -16.30
C LYS A 486 -0.88 -34.87 -15.55
N GLU A 487 0.13 -34.04 -15.29
CA GLU A 487 -0.02 -32.69 -14.70
C GLU A 487 -0.97 -31.84 -15.56
N GLY A 488 -0.76 -31.83 -16.88
CA GLY A 488 -1.53 -30.99 -17.77
C GLY A 488 -2.97 -31.48 -18.00
N VAL A 489 -3.21 -32.78 -18.00
CA VAL A 489 -4.58 -33.34 -18.06
C VAL A 489 -5.36 -32.96 -16.80
N GLU A 490 -4.75 -33.12 -15.63
CA GLU A 490 -5.38 -32.80 -14.35
C GLU A 490 -5.66 -31.30 -14.20
N TRP A 491 -4.70 -30.45 -14.59
CA TRP A 491 -4.90 -29.01 -14.61
C TRP A 491 -6.09 -28.61 -15.49
N ARG A 492 -6.24 -29.18 -16.69
CA ARG A 492 -7.38 -28.90 -17.59
C ARG A 492 -8.71 -29.31 -16.97
N ARG A 493 -8.77 -30.48 -16.35
CA ARG A 493 -9.96 -30.99 -15.67
C ARG A 493 -10.42 -30.02 -14.58
N LEU A 494 -9.49 -29.64 -13.70
CA LEU A 494 -9.76 -28.71 -12.61
C LEU A 494 -10.08 -27.30 -13.11
N PHE A 495 -9.39 -26.82 -14.15
CA PHE A 495 -9.64 -25.49 -14.71
C PHE A 495 -11.03 -25.42 -15.35
N HIS A 496 -11.45 -26.47 -16.05
CA HIS A 496 -12.81 -26.55 -16.60
C HIS A 496 -13.87 -26.55 -15.49
N ALA A 497 -13.67 -27.37 -14.44
CA ALA A 497 -14.53 -27.36 -13.26
C ALA A 497 -14.61 -25.96 -12.64
N ASN A 498 -13.47 -25.28 -12.49
CA ASN A 498 -13.41 -23.93 -11.95
C ASN A 498 -14.19 -22.91 -12.80
N GLN A 499 -14.13 -22.99 -14.13
CA GLN A 499 -14.89 -22.10 -15.01
C GLN A 499 -16.40 -22.25 -14.81
N VAL A 500 -16.90 -23.47 -14.65
CA VAL A 500 -18.32 -23.72 -14.37
C VAL A 500 -18.68 -23.23 -12.96
N LEU A 501 -17.90 -23.59 -11.95
CA LEU A 501 -18.14 -23.22 -10.55
C LEU A 501 -18.03 -21.70 -10.29
N SER A 502 -17.28 -20.98 -11.12
CA SER A 502 -17.15 -19.51 -11.01
C SER A 502 -18.43 -18.77 -11.43
N GLY A 503 -19.35 -19.44 -12.13
CA GLY A 503 -20.63 -18.87 -12.53
C GLY A 503 -20.56 -17.94 -13.73
N ILE A 504 -21.47 -16.98 -13.80
CA ILE A 504 -21.69 -16.14 -15.00
C ILE A 504 -21.24 -14.69 -14.79
N PRO A 505 -20.81 -13.97 -15.84
CA PRO A 505 -20.36 -12.59 -15.73
C PRO A 505 -21.47 -11.67 -15.19
N TYR A 506 -21.17 -10.89 -14.15
CA TYR A 506 -22.09 -9.93 -13.54
C TYR A 506 -21.60 -8.51 -13.80
N ARG A 507 -22.44 -7.64 -14.39
CA ARG A 507 -22.01 -6.33 -14.91
C ARG A 507 -22.34 -5.13 -14.02
N LYS A 508 -23.30 -5.27 -13.10
CA LYS A 508 -23.74 -4.16 -12.26
C LYS A 508 -22.84 -4.03 -11.03
N PRO A 509 -22.76 -2.85 -10.39
CA PRO A 509 -22.14 -2.73 -9.08
C PRO A 509 -22.86 -3.62 -8.07
N LEU A 510 -22.08 -4.27 -7.21
CA LEU A 510 -22.54 -5.08 -6.09
C LEU A 510 -22.30 -4.28 -4.82
N GLN A 511 -23.34 -4.05 -4.03
CA GLN A 511 -23.20 -3.50 -2.68
C GLN A 511 -23.33 -4.65 -1.67
N TYR A 512 -22.57 -4.60 -0.60
CA TYR A 512 -22.57 -5.64 0.43
C TYR A 512 -22.06 -5.06 1.75
N LEU A 513 -22.28 -5.76 2.86
CA LEU A 513 -21.81 -5.32 4.15
C LEU A 513 -20.49 -6.02 4.45
N THR A 514 -19.56 -5.29 5.06
CA THR A 514 -18.35 -5.93 5.57
C THR A 514 -18.18 -5.57 7.03
N GLN A 515 -17.80 -6.59 7.80
CA GLN A 515 -17.61 -6.45 9.23
C GLN A 515 -16.14 -6.11 9.50
N ASN A 516 -15.89 -5.18 10.40
CA ASN A 516 -14.53 -4.83 10.75
C ASN A 516 -13.89 -5.97 11.57
N ALA A 517 -12.83 -6.56 11.03
CA ALA A 517 -12.12 -7.68 11.68
C ALA A 517 -11.59 -7.34 13.09
N PHE A 518 -11.33 -6.07 13.39
CA PHE A 518 -10.89 -5.62 14.72
C PHE A 518 -12.05 -5.22 15.64
N ASN A 519 -13.21 -4.91 15.08
CA ASN A 519 -14.42 -4.58 15.83
C ASN A 519 -15.67 -5.13 15.13
N PRO A 520 -16.10 -6.35 15.51
CA PRO A 520 -17.29 -7.00 14.97
C PRO A 520 -18.57 -6.15 15.03
N LEU A 521 -18.67 -5.17 15.92
CA LEU A 521 -19.84 -4.29 16.02
C LEU A 521 -19.91 -3.22 14.91
N MET A 522 -18.82 -3.02 14.17
CA MET A 522 -18.77 -2.05 13.08
C MET A 522 -18.98 -2.76 11.74
N LYS A 523 -20.15 -2.53 11.14
CA LYS A 523 -20.46 -2.92 9.76
C LYS A 523 -20.31 -1.71 8.85
N GLN A 524 -19.67 -1.89 7.70
CA GLN A 524 -19.52 -0.86 6.67
C GLN A 524 -20.17 -1.33 5.36
N VAL A 525 -20.83 -0.41 4.65
CA VAL A 525 -21.29 -0.67 3.29
C VAL A 525 -20.09 -0.64 2.36
N SER A 526 -19.89 -1.73 1.63
CA SER A 526 -18.83 -1.90 0.63
C SER A 526 -19.46 -2.04 -0.75
N GLN A 527 -18.72 -1.63 -1.78
CA GLN A 527 -19.16 -1.76 -3.16
C GLN A 527 -18.03 -2.37 -3.98
N VAL A 528 -18.38 -3.25 -4.93
CA VAL A 528 -17.45 -3.80 -5.92
C VAL A 528 -18.10 -3.82 -7.29
N GLN A 529 -17.32 -3.62 -8.34
CA GLN A 529 -17.77 -3.69 -9.73
C GLN A 529 -16.61 -4.13 -10.63
N ASN A 530 -16.91 -4.41 -11.91
CA ASN A 530 -15.84 -4.67 -12.87
C ASN A 530 -15.03 -3.40 -13.11
N GLU A 531 -13.70 -3.50 -12.96
CA GLU A 531 -12.79 -2.37 -13.08
C GLU A 531 -11.60 -2.74 -13.97
N ARG A 532 -11.22 -1.82 -14.85
CA ARG A 532 -10.05 -2.02 -15.71
C ARG A 532 -8.78 -1.68 -14.94
N GLY A 533 -7.69 -2.34 -15.30
CA GLY A 533 -6.34 -1.96 -14.89
C GLY A 533 -5.35 -2.20 -16.01
N TYR A 534 -4.14 -1.68 -15.85
CA TYR A 534 -3.05 -1.97 -16.77
C TYR A 534 -2.58 -3.41 -16.59
N PHE A 535 -2.63 -4.21 -17.64
CA PHE A 535 -2.14 -5.58 -17.54
C PHE A 535 -0.61 -5.57 -17.41
N GLN A 536 -0.14 -6.56 -16.67
CA GLN A 536 1.25 -6.77 -16.33
C GLN A 536 2.06 -7.14 -17.58
N GLU A 537 3.09 -6.36 -17.91
CA GLU A 537 4.01 -6.64 -19.05
C GLU A 537 5.33 -7.32 -18.59
N GLY A 538 5.71 -7.15 -17.33
CA GLY A 538 6.85 -7.82 -16.64
C GLY A 538 6.53 -7.98 -15.15
N GLY A 539 7.44 -8.43 -14.28
CA GLY A 539 7.25 -8.35 -12.82
C GLY A 539 6.67 -9.60 -12.11
N SER A 540 6.41 -9.45 -10.80
CA SER A 540 5.84 -10.50 -9.95
C SER A 540 4.31 -10.40 -9.84
N CYS A 541 3.59 -11.45 -10.21
CA CYS A 541 2.11 -11.52 -10.12
C CYS A 541 1.50 -11.14 -8.74
N PRO A 542 2.11 -11.51 -7.58
CA PRO A 542 1.63 -11.15 -6.25
C PRO A 542 1.21 -9.70 -6.06
N ILE A 543 2.07 -8.73 -6.43
CA ILE A 543 1.79 -7.33 -6.12
C ILE A 543 0.71 -6.74 -7.01
N PHE A 544 0.59 -7.19 -8.26
CA PHE A 544 -0.46 -6.74 -9.16
C PHE A 544 -1.83 -7.21 -8.69
N SER A 545 -1.90 -8.45 -8.23
CA SER A 545 -3.09 -9.01 -7.64
C SER A 545 -3.45 -8.32 -6.32
N LEU A 546 -2.47 -7.98 -5.48
CA LEU A 546 -2.68 -7.19 -4.25
C LEU A 546 -3.10 -5.76 -4.56
N LYS A 547 -2.46 -5.11 -5.54
CA LYS A 547 -2.81 -3.79 -6.03
C LYS A 547 -4.26 -3.77 -6.53
N CYS A 548 -4.66 -4.72 -7.35
CA CYS A 548 -6.05 -4.83 -7.82
C CYS A 548 -7.04 -5.13 -6.70
N LEU A 549 -6.68 -6.00 -5.76
CA LEU A 549 -7.52 -6.26 -4.58
C LEU A 549 -7.76 -4.96 -3.80
N VAL A 550 -6.68 -4.24 -3.49
CA VAL A 550 -6.74 -2.95 -2.79
C VAL A 550 -7.55 -1.94 -3.59
N ASP A 551 -7.33 -1.89 -4.89
CA ASP A 551 -8.02 -0.98 -5.80
C ASP A 551 -9.51 -1.21 -5.85
N SER A 552 -9.92 -2.47 -5.93
CA SER A 552 -11.33 -2.87 -5.93
C SER A 552 -12.08 -2.64 -4.62
N ILE A 553 -11.39 -2.16 -3.58
CA ILE A 553 -11.97 -1.83 -2.26
C ILE A 553 -11.80 -0.33 -1.96
N LEU A 554 -10.62 0.24 -2.19
CA LEU A 554 -10.32 1.66 -1.95
C LEU A 554 -10.82 2.57 -3.07
N GLY A 555 -10.89 2.07 -4.30
CA GLY A 555 -11.07 2.82 -5.54
C GLY A 555 -9.77 3.44 -6.08
N HIS A 556 -9.72 3.64 -7.40
CA HIS A 556 -8.54 4.10 -8.15
C HIS A 556 -7.81 5.30 -7.54
N GLU A 557 -8.55 6.32 -7.10
CA GLU A 557 -7.95 7.56 -6.59
C GLU A 557 -7.18 7.34 -5.28
N ARG A 558 -7.80 6.67 -4.31
CA ARG A 558 -7.16 6.40 -3.01
C ARG A 558 -5.98 5.44 -3.17
N THR A 559 -6.13 4.44 -4.03
CA THR A 559 -5.06 3.50 -4.39
C THR A 559 -3.89 4.24 -5.03
N THR A 560 -4.14 5.16 -5.96
CA THR A 560 -3.11 5.96 -6.63
C THR A 560 -2.29 6.77 -5.63
N LEU A 561 -2.95 7.44 -4.68
CA LEU A 561 -2.26 8.21 -3.64
C LEU A 561 -1.40 7.34 -2.72
N HIS A 562 -1.91 6.17 -2.33
CA HIS A 562 -1.17 5.20 -1.53
C HIS A 562 0.01 4.57 -2.30
N LEU A 563 -0.19 4.18 -3.55
CA LEU A 563 0.86 3.60 -4.38
C LEU A 563 1.97 4.60 -4.64
N ASN A 564 1.66 5.87 -4.88
CA ASN A 564 2.71 6.89 -4.99
C ASN A 564 3.59 6.94 -3.72
N PHE A 565 2.96 6.94 -2.54
CA PHE A 565 3.70 6.89 -1.27
C PHE A 565 4.57 5.62 -1.16
N MET A 566 4.02 4.46 -1.54
CA MET A 566 4.72 3.17 -1.50
C MET A 566 5.88 3.08 -2.50
N GLN A 567 5.73 3.67 -3.69
CA GLN A 567 6.75 3.70 -4.75
C GLN A 567 7.89 4.68 -4.43
N GLU A 568 7.61 5.76 -3.69
CA GLU A 568 8.62 6.75 -3.30
C GLU A 568 9.45 6.30 -2.08
N ASN A 569 8.87 5.52 -1.15
CA ASN A 569 9.48 5.22 0.14
C ASN A 569 9.98 3.78 0.23
N ASP A 570 11.28 3.60 0.43
CA ASP A 570 11.86 2.37 0.95
C ASP A 570 11.70 2.31 2.49
N ALA A 571 12.17 1.26 3.15
CA ALA A 571 12.08 1.10 4.59
C ALA A 571 12.67 2.29 5.38
N GLY A 572 13.79 2.84 4.92
CA GLY A 572 14.39 4.05 5.49
C GLY A 572 13.47 5.26 5.34
N GLY A 573 12.84 5.40 4.17
CA GLY A 573 11.79 6.37 3.87
C GLY A 573 10.59 6.26 4.82
N TYR A 574 10.05 5.05 5.05
CA TYR A 574 8.97 4.84 6.01
C TYR A 574 9.35 5.26 7.43
N ILE A 575 10.53 4.83 7.91
CA ILE A 575 11.04 5.18 9.24
C ILE A 575 11.19 6.70 9.37
N SER A 576 11.72 7.35 8.34
CA SER A 576 11.91 8.80 8.28
C SER A 576 10.57 9.53 8.30
N ALA A 577 9.60 9.10 7.49
CA ALA A 577 8.27 9.69 7.44
C ALA A 577 7.54 9.61 8.79
N LEU A 578 7.55 8.44 9.43
CA LEU A 578 6.98 8.23 10.76
C LEU A 578 7.67 9.10 11.82
N SER A 579 9.00 9.08 11.86
CA SER A 579 9.79 9.82 12.85
C SER A 579 9.59 11.33 12.71
N ASN A 580 9.59 11.84 11.47
CA ASN A 580 9.33 13.24 11.16
C ASN A 580 7.91 13.64 11.59
N LYS A 581 6.91 12.78 11.35
CA LYS A 581 5.54 13.05 11.78
C LYS A 581 5.40 13.06 13.30
N ILE A 582 6.04 12.13 14.00
CA ILE A 582 6.07 12.09 15.48
C ILE A 582 6.69 13.38 16.01
N ALA A 583 7.84 13.81 15.50
CA ALA A 583 8.48 15.06 15.91
C ALA A 583 7.58 16.29 15.66
N GLN A 584 6.88 16.35 14.53
CA GLN A 584 5.90 17.40 14.24
C GLN A 584 4.73 17.39 15.23
N LEU A 585 4.23 16.20 15.58
CA LEU A 585 3.17 16.05 16.57
C LEU A 585 3.64 16.45 17.96
N ASP A 586 4.86 16.10 18.36
CA ASP A 586 5.44 16.50 19.64
C ASP A 586 5.53 18.01 19.77
N GLN A 587 6.00 18.69 18.72
CA GLN A 587 6.04 20.15 18.71
C GLN A 587 4.63 20.75 18.82
N LYS A 588 3.66 20.25 18.04
CA LYS A 588 2.26 20.71 18.13
C LYS A 588 1.66 20.43 19.50
N ILE A 589 1.85 19.24 20.06
CA ILE A 589 1.38 18.86 21.39
C ILE A 589 1.96 19.82 22.43
N LYS A 590 3.24 20.17 22.35
CA LYS A 590 3.86 21.18 23.22
C LYS A 590 3.23 22.56 23.03
N ASP A 591 2.96 22.96 21.79
CA ASP A 591 2.33 24.25 21.48
C ASP A 591 0.88 24.33 22.01
N PHE A 592 0.13 23.23 21.99
CA PHE A 592 -1.24 23.14 22.53
C PHE A 592 -1.29 22.88 24.04
N SER A 593 -0.33 22.15 24.60
CA SER A 593 -0.32 21.77 26.03
C SER A 593 -0.14 23.01 26.90
N PRO A 594 -1.04 23.29 27.86
CA PRO A 594 -0.92 24.48 28.70
C PRO A 594 0.45 24.52 29.42
N LEU A 595 1.10 25.68 29.42
CA LEU A 595 2.33 25.85 30.19
C LEU A 595 1.92 26.19 31.62
N LYS A 596 2.16 25.25 32.53
CA LYS A 596 2.00 25.47 33.97
C LYS A 596 3.29 26.00 34.56
N ILE A 597 3.20 27.14 35.23
CA ILE A 597 4.33 27.76 35.94
C ILE A 597 4.05 27.61 37.42
N ILE A 598 4.84 26.77 38.09
CA ILE A 598 4.60 26.32 39.48
C ILE A 598 5.81 26.71 40.33
N GLY A 599 5.57 27.15 41.57
CA GLY A 599 6.60 27.53 42.52
C GLY A 599 6.01 27.87 43.88
N THR A 600 6.83 28.44 44.77
CA THR A 600 6.33 29.01 46.03
C THR A 600 5.42 30.21 45.76
N LEU A 601 4.44 30.45 46.63
CA LEU A 601 3.46 31.53 46.47
C LEU A 601 4.13 32.88 46.16
N ASP A 602 5.06 33.33 47.01
CA ASP A 602 5.75 34.62 46.86
C ASP A 602 6.45 34.78 45.51
N VAL A 603 7.14 33.72 45.05
CA VAL A 603 7.91 33.76 43.80
C VAL A 603 6.98 33.80 42.59
N ILE A 604 5.87 33.06 42.64
CA ILE A 604 4.94 32.92 41.52
C ILE A 604 4.04 34.14 41.41
N GLU A 605 3.56 34.68 42.53
CA GLU A 605 2.77 35.91 42.56
C GLU A 605 3.58 37.08 42.00
N HIS A 606 4.83 37.25 42.47
CA HIS A 606 5.72 38.27 41.94
C HIS A 606 5.98 38.11 40.42
N ARG A 607 6.25 36.88 39.97
CA ARG A 607 6.44 36.58 38.54
C ARG A 607 5.17 36.79 37.71
N PHE A 608 4.00 36.52 38.28
CA PHE A 608 2.72 36.68 37.61
C PHE A 608 2.37 38.15 37.43
N GLU A 609 2.57 38.99 38.44
CA GLU A 609 2.40 40.44 38.32
C GLU A 609 3.40 41.06 37.34
N ALA A 610 4.67 40.69 37.42
CA ALA A 610 5.69 41.19 36.49
C ALA A 610 5.41 40.76 35.04
N PHE A 611 4.89 39.54 34.85
CA PHE A 611 4.48 39.07 33.53
C PHE A 611 3.24 39.78 33.00
N LYS A 612 2.26 40.09 33.86
CA LYS A 612 1.09 40.92 33.48
C LYS A 612 1.52 42.30 33.01
N ALA A 613 2.44 42.96 33.73
CA ALA A 613 3.01 44.24 33.31
C ALA A 613 3.70 44.13 31.94
N TYR A 614 4.51 43.09 31.72
CA TYR A 614 5.13 42.83 30.43
C TYR A 614 4.11 42.64 29.29
N LEU A 615 3.01 41.92 29.52
CA LEU A 615 1.95 41.75 28.52
C LEU A 615 1.27 43.07 28.14
N VAL A 616 1.05 43.96 29.12
CA VAL A 616 0.51 45.31 28.89
C VAL A 616 1.45 46.12 27.99
N ASP A 617 2.75 46.10 28.27
CA ASP A 617 3.78 46.78 27.47
C ASP A 617 3.86 46.25 26.04
N GLN A 618 3.57 44.96 25.82
CA GLN A 618 3.48 44.35 24.49
C GLN A 618 2.12 44.61 23.79
N GLY A 619 1.23 45.42 24.38
CA GLY A 619 -0.08 45.75 23.82
C GLY A 619 -1.13 44.63 23.94
N ILE A 620 -0.86 43.58 24.72
CA ILE A 620 -1.77 42.46 24.93
C ILE A 620 -2.64 42.77 26.15
N ARG A 621 -3.93 43.06 25.93
CA ARG A 621 -4.86 43.51 27.00
C ARG A 621 -5.78 42.41 27.57
N ASN A 622 -5.89 41.25 26.91
CA ASN A 622 -6.73 40.13 27.34
C ASN A 622 -5.96 39.09 28.18
N TYR A 623 -5.36 39.50 29.30
CA TYR A 623 -4.63 38.60 30.23
C TYR A 623 -5.40 38.27 31.52
N SER A 624 -6.58 38.88 31.74
CA SER A 624 -7.47 38.60 32.87
C SER A 624 -8.04 37.18 32.89
N SER A 625 -7.93 36.45 31.79
CA SER A 625 -8.36 35.06 31.65
C SER A 625 -7.27 34.02 31.98
N ILE A 626 -6.09 34.44 32.45
CA ILE A 626 -5.02 33.50 32.85
C ILE A 626 -5.40 32.89 34.20
N PRO A 627 -5.65 31.56 34.30
CA PRO A 627 -5.96 30.93 35.57
C PRO A 627 -4.76 31.02 36.50
N PHE A 628 -4.98 31.50 37.72
CA PHE A 628 -4.03 31.50 38.83
C PHE A 628 -4.67 30.71 39.98
N SER A 629 -3.97 29.72 40.52
CA SER A 629 -4.45 28.90 41.63
C SER A 629 -3.38 28.81 42.71
N VAL A 630 -3.84 28.75 43.96
CA VAL A 630 -3.00 28.63 45.15
C VAL A 630 -3.43 27.39 45.90
N ASP A 631 -2.47 26.53 46.25
CA ASP A 631 -2.66 25.39 47.12
C ASP A 631 -1.55 25.33 48.17
N SER A 632 -1.94 25.53 49.43
CA SER A 632 -1.07 25.48 50.60
C SER A 632 0.13 26.44 50.47
N ASN A 633 1.32 25.95 50.08
CA ASN A 633 2.56 26.73 49.89
C ASN A 633 3.03 26.79 48.42
N LYS A 634 2.16 26.39 47.49
CA LYS A 634 2.45 26.38 46.05
C LYS A 634 1.42 27.24 45.34
N ALA A 635 1.87 28.05 44.40
CA ALA A 635 1.01 28.73 43.46
C ALA A 635 1.34 28.28 42.03
N GLU A 636 0.34 28.27 41.17
CA GLU A 636 0.52 28.08 39.74
C GLU A 636 -0.31 29.07 38.92
N PHE A 637 0.21 29.43 37.74
CA PHE A 637 -0.63 30.00 36.70
C PHE A 637 -0.42 29.29 35.37
N ILE A 638 -1.48 29.29 34.57
CA ILE A 638 -1.60 28.41 33.40
C ILE A 638 -1.70 29.24 32.12
N LEU A 639 -0.68 29.16 31.28
CA LEU A 639 -0.68 29.81 29.97
C LEU A 639 -1.21 28.84 28.92
N ALA A 640 -2.48 28.99 28.54
CA ALA A 640 -3.16 28.09 27.62
C ALA A 640 -2.85 28.39 26.14
N THR A 641 -2.63 29.66 25.77
CA THR A 641 -2.50 30.05 24.36
C THR A 641 -1.04 30.10 23.88
N PRO A 642 -0.76 29.80 22.60
CA PRO A 642 0.59 29.93 22.03
C PRO A 642 1.18 31.34 22.16
N LEU A 643 0.35 32.38 22.03
CA LEU A 643 0.76 33.78 22.18
C LEU A 643 1.29 34.04 23.60
N LEU A 644 0.54 33.67 24.64
CA LEU A 644 0.96 33.88 26.03
C LEU A 644 2.21 33.07 26.37
N LYS A 645 2.34 31.84 25.87
CA LYS A 645 3.55 31.02 26.06
C LYS A 645 4.78 31.67 25.41
N LYS A 646 4.62 32.25 24.21
CA LYS A 646 5.69 32.97 23.52
C LYS A 646 6.13 34.19 24.32
N CYS A 647 5.17 35.02 24.75
CA CYS A 647 5.45 36.18 25.59
C CYS A 647 6.13 35.78 26.91
N TRP A 648 5.73 34.66 27.52
CA TRP A 648 6.41 34.16 28.72
C TRP A 648 7.85 33.73 28.45
N GLN A 649 8.13 33.09 27.32
CA GLN A 649 9.50 32.72 26.97
C GLN A 649 10.39 33.95 26.71
N GLU A 650 9.84 34.99 26.10
CA GLU A 650 10.52 36.27 25.90
C GLU A 650 10.78 36.96 27.24
N PHE A 651 9.75 37.07 28.08
CA PHE A 651 9.85 37.61 29.45
C PHE A 651 10.86 36.82 30.31
N ALA A 652 10.81 35.49 30.29
CA ALA A 652 11.72 34.65 31.06
C ALA A 652 13.18 34.79 30.62
N LYS A 653 13.45 35.09 29.34
CA LYS A 653 14.80 35.44 28.86
C LYS A 653 15.28 36.75 29.45
N THR A 654 14.42 37.78 29.53
CA THR A 654 14.79 39.06 30.18
C THR A 654 15.06 38.92 31.67
N LEU A 655 14.48 37.92 32.34
CA LEU A 655 14.78 37.59 33.74
C LEU A 655 16.11 36.84 33.93
N SER A 656 16.63 36.19 32.89
CA SER A 656 17.83 35.33 32.97
C SER A 656 19.08 35.94 32.33
N GLU A 657 18.97 37.10 31.67
CA GLU A 657 20.13 37.92 31.33
C GLU A 657 20.66 38.64 32.59
N PRO A 658 21.95 38.49 32.94
CA PRO A 658 22.51 39.27 34.04
C PRO A 658 22.44 40.74 33.66
N LYS A 659 21.64 41.52 34.41
CA LYS A 659 21.66 42.98 34.31
C LYS A 659 23.11 43.43 34.52
N VAL A 660 23.78 43.85 33.45
CA VAL A 660 25.02 44.62 33.57
C VAL A 660 24.63 45.91 34.27
N SER A 661 24.96 46.01 35.55
CA SER A 661 24.69 47.20 36.35
C SER A 661 25.34 48.42 35.69
N PRO A 662 24.62 49.55 35.53
CA PRO A 662 25.26 50.80 35.18
C PRO A 662 26.18 51.19 36.34
N GLN A 663 27.47 51.39 36.07
CA GLN A 663 28.38 52.02 37.02
C GLN A 663 27.90 53.45 37.29
N VAL A 664 27.35 53.68 38.48
CA VAL A 664 27.17 55.01 39.03
C VAL A 664 28.31 55.25 40.01
N ALA A 665 29.12 56.27 39.69
CA ALA A 665 30.14 56.81 40.55
C ALA A 665 29.50 57.53 41.75
N SER A 666 29.89 57.17 42.97
CA SER A 666 29.86 58.10 44.11
C SER A 666 30.79 57.61 45.23
N ASN A 667 31.63 58.53 45.68
CA ASN A 667 32.64 58.39 46.72
C ASN A 667 32.08 58.21 48.15
N SER A 668 32.97 57.67 48.99
CA SER A 668 33.18 57.89 50.44
C SER A 668 32.36 57.13 51.50
N ASN A 669 33.11 56.27 52.21
CA ASN A 669 33.18 55.97 53.66
C ASN A 669 31.88 55.77 54.48
N SER A 670 31.68 54.55 54.98
CA SER A 670 31.93 54.19 56.40
C SER A 670 31.60 52.73 56.72
N PHE A 671 32.43 52.14 57.58
CA PHE A 671 32.34 50.83 58.25
C PHE A 671 30.97 50.52 58.90
N PHE A 672 30.50 49.27 58.81
CA PHE A 672 30.37 48.32 59.94
C PHE A 672 30.06 46.89 59.43
N ALA A 673 30.41 45.90 60.25
CA ALA A 673 30.66 44.50 59.92
C ALA A 673 29.42 43.58 59.80
N LEU A 674 29.68 42.43 59.16
CA LEU A 674 28.92 41.17 59.00
C LEU A 674 28.37 40.56 60.32
N PRO A 675 27.37 39.63 60.31
CA PRO A 675 27.54 38.20 59.94
C PRO A 675 26.38 37.58 59.13
N GLU A 676 26.67 36.90 58.01
CA GLU A 676 26.78 35.43 57.83
C GLU A 676 25.48 34.62 57.90
N GLY A 677 25.17 33.94 56.79
CA GLY A 677 24.10 32.95 56.71
C GLY A 677 23.79 32.45 55.30
N HIS A 678 24.79 32.02 54.52
CA HIS A 678 24.56 31.32 53.25
C HIS A 678 25.10 29.89 53.30
N PRO A 679 24.27 28.85 53.10
CA PRO A 679 24.73 27.58 52.56
C PRO A 679 24.77 27.67 51.03
N LYS A 680 25.96 27.40 50.50
CA LYS A 680 26.30 27.26 49.08
C LYS A 680 25.42 26.20 48.40
N ILE A 681 24.69 26.57 47.35
CA ILE A 681 24.11 25.59 46.43
C ILE A 681 25.17 25.21 45.40
N LYS A 682 25.43 23.90 45.34
CA LYS A 682 26.38 23.18 44.51
C LYS A 682 25.93 23.24 43.04
N ILE A 683 26.75 23.82 42.16
CA ILE A 683 26.58 23.73 40.71
C ILE A 683 27.06 22.35 40.28
N LEU A 684 26.18 21.52 39.71
CA LEU A 684 26.58 20.30 38.98
C LEU A 684 26.78 20.64 37.48
N PRO A 685 27.87 20.15 36.86
CA PRO A 685 28.22 20.49 35.49
C PRO A 685 27.31 19.80 34.46
N ARG A 686 27.09 20.50 33.34
CA ARG A 686 26.47 20.01 32.10
C ARG A 686 27.13 18.71 31.65
N ILE A 687 26.33 17.68 31.39
CA ILE A 687 26.74 16.51 30.61
C ILE A 687 26.93 16.97 29.16
N ALA A 688 28.17 16.87 28.67
CA ALA A 688 28.53 16.98 27.28
C ALA A 688 28.00 15.75 26.51
N ILE A 689 27.27 15.98 25.43
CA ILE A 689 26.97 14.94 24.45
C ILE A 689 28.15 14.89 23.48
N ALA A 690 28.89 13.79 23.53
CA ALA A 690 29.97 13.47 22.62
C ALA A 690 29.43 13.27 21.19
N ALA A 691 30.04 13.97 20.24
CA ALA A 691 29.93 13.72 18.82
C ALA A 691 31.23 13.07 18.35
N GLU A 692 31.16 11.80 17.94
CA GLU A 692 32.12 11.03 17.12
C GLU A 692 31.61 9.56 17.18
N ARG A 693 31.42 8.75 16.12
CA ARG A 693 32.09 8.54 14.83
C ARG A 693 31.18 7.69 13.90
N LEU A 694 31.61 7.64 12.63
CA LEU A 694 31.39 6.65 11.54
C LEU A 694 30.91 7.42 10.30
N SER A 695 31.61 7.48 9.16
CA SER A 695 32.53 6.50 8.57
C SER A 695 33.33 7.13 7.41
N THR A 696 34.57 6.69 7.25
CA THR A 696 35.23 6.54 5.93
C THR A 696 35.39 5.05 5.66
N PRO A 697 35.44 4.65 4.38
CA PRO A 697 36.54 3.76 4.02
C PRO A 697 37.19 4.12 2.68
N VAL A 698 38.53 4.03 2.68
CA VAL A 698 39.39 3.89 1.52
C VAL A 698 40.01 2.48 1.62
N GLY A 699 40.13 1.77 0.49
CA GLY A 699 41.23 0.84 0.27
C GLY A 699 40.91 -0.66 0.25
N SER A 700 40.83 -1.19 -0.97
CA SER A 700 41.34 -2.48 -1.49
C SER A 700 42.25 -3.34 -0.60
N TYR A 701 42.14 -4.67 -0.70
CA TYR A 701 43.21 -5.57 -1.16
C TYR A 701 42.66 -6.99 -1.48
N SER A 702 43.16 -7.55 -2.59
CA SER A 702 43.36 -8.96 -2.97
C SER A 702 42.27 -10.00 -2.73
#